data_AF-L7ERJ1-F1
#
_entry.id   AF-L7ERJ1-F1
#
_cell.length_a   1.000
_cell.length_b   1.000
_cell.length_c   1.000
_cell.angle_alpha   90.00
_cell.angle_beta   90.00
_cell.angle_gamma   90.00
#
_symmetry.space_group_name_H-M   'P 1'
#
loop_
_entity.id
_entity.type
_entity.pdbx_description
1 polymer ?
#
loop_
_entity_poly.entity_id
_entity_poly.type
_entity_poly.pdbx_seq_one_letter_code
_entity_poly.pdbx_strand_id
1 'polypeptide(L)'
;MAATAMAQALNTALRDALDADERVVVFGEDVGRLGGVFRVTDGLTDTFGDRRCFDTPVAEAGIAGLAVGMAMAGFRPVVEMQFDAFAYPAFEQIASHMAKFRNRTRGALALPLVVRIPYGGGIGGVEHHSDSSEAYYTHTAGLKVVTPATVADAYSLLREAIEDPDPVVFLEPKRHYWTKEDIELPVRAEPFGTAAVRRPGTDATLVAYGPSVAVALAAASQAAAEGLDVEVLDLRTLVPLDDHALTASVRRTGRCLVVHEAQGFAGVGAEIAARVQERCFDALRAPVLRVTGLDIPYPPPLLESAHLPGVGRVLASLRRLLPDGGRGVRRPVPQAPVEPAADSRTFLLPDLGEGLVEAEVLEWTVAVGDSVTHDQTVVEVETAKSVISLPSPFAGTVTALHCPAGEMVKVGAPLLSVAEAAPENDSGAVLTGYGTGGARRAMSNGAPTLVEQGSRGSQWSDAATAAREPGLRIPLDAAAEKFVRGHRGTPAVTIWADADATALLAARDALGTGLLPLLAGACLAGLAAFPQLNSRVDDIRSEIVRLPQVHLGFAAQTDDGLVVPVVRDADRLPPADLAAELRRLTGLARRGELPAAHRTGGTFTLNNYGVLGVDGATPILNHPQTAMLGVGRLVERPWAVDGRVEVREVVNLSLTFDHRVCDGGTAAGFLRHVIDGITAL
;
A
#
# COMPACT_ATOMS: atom_id res chain seq x y z
N MET A 1 41.22 -2.75 5.17
CA MET A 1 40.53 -1.45 5.02
C MET A 1 39.26 -1.52 5.86
N ALA A 2 38.53 -0.42 6.09
CA ALA A 2 37.26 -0.50 6.82
C ALA A 2 36.18 -1.03 5.86
N ALA A 3 35.42 -2.04 6.28
CA ALA A 3 34.38 -2.62 5.43
C ALA A 3 33.20 -1.65 5.26
N THR A 4 32.72 -1.49 4.03
CA THR A 4 31.66 -0.56 3.64
C THR A 4 30.31 -1.27 3.68
N ALA A 5 29.32 -0.68 4.38
CA ALA A 5 27.95 -1.21 4.40
C ALA A 5 27.16 -0.82 3.14
N MET A 6 26.15 -1.60 2.76
CA MET A 6 25.27 -1.28 1.62
C MET A 6 24.61 0.09 1.75
N ALA A 7 24.09 0.44 2.94
CA ALA A 7 23.50 1.76 3.20
C ALA A 7 24.52 2.90 3.00
N GLN A 8 25.78 2.69 3.38
CA GLN A 8 26.86 3.65 3.16
C GLN A 8 27.20 3.78 1.67
N ALA A 9 27.16 2.68 0.92
CA ALA A 9 27.35 2.70 -0.52
C ALA A 9 26.25 3.46 -1.26
N LEU A 10 24.98 3.28 -0.85
CA LEU A 10 23.85 4.06 -1.35
C LEU A 10 23.99 5.55 -1.01
N ASN A 11 24.33 5.88 0.24
CA ASN A 11 24.59 7.25 0.66
C ASN A 11 25.71 7.91 -0.17
N THR A 12 26.81 7.19 -0.37
CA THR A 12 27.94 7.66 -1.18
C THR A 12 27.51 7.88 -2.63
N ALA A 13 26.70 6.99 -3.21
CA ALA A 13 26.16 7.18 -4.55
C ALA A 13 25.26 8.42 -4.68
N LEU A 14 24.42 8.70 -3.68
CA LEU A 14 23.60 9.92 -3.64
C LEU A 14 24.47 11.17 -3.49
N ARG A 15 25.48 11.13 -2.60
CA ARG A 15 26.42 12.24 -2.38
C ARG A 15 27.17 12.58 -3.66
N ASP A 16 27.74 11.58 -4.34
CA ASP A 16 28.46 11.77 -5.60
C ASP A 16 27.54 12.31 -6.70
N ALA A 17 26.27 11.89 -6.73
CA ALA A 17 25.29 12.41 -7.68
C ALA A 17 24.91 13.88 -7.42
N LEU A 18 24.71 14.23 -6.15
CA LEU A 18 24.39 15.59 -5.72
C LEU A 18 25.55 16.56 -5.97
N ASP A 19 26.79 16.10 -5.79
CA ASP A 19 28.01 16.86 -6.06
C ASP A 19 28.21 17.07 -7.58
N ALA A 20 27.99 16.02 -8.38
CA ALA A 20 28.22 16.07 -9.82
C ALA A 20 27.19 16.87 -10.63
N ASP A 21 25.94 16.99 -10.17
CA ASP A 21 24.87 17.64 -10.93
C ASP A 21 23.90 18.40 -10.01
N GLU A 22 23.90 19.74 -10.11
CA GLU A 22 23.02 20.63 -9.34
C GLU A 22 21.51 20.38 -9.57
N ARG A 23 21.16 19.69 -10.66
CA ARG A 23 19.77 19.32 -10.96
C ARG A 23 19.30 18.11 -10.15
N VAL A 24 20.20 17.33 -9.58
CA VAL A 24 19.83 16.19 -8.72
C VAL A 24 19.28 16.72 -7.40
N VAL A 25 18.12 16.23 -6.99
CA VAL A 25 17.50 16.55 -5.71
C VAL A 25 16.99 15.28 -5.07
N VAL A 26 17.12 15.17 -3.76
CA VAL A 26 16.66 14.02 -2.96
C VAL A 26 15.53 14.50 -2.05
N PHE A 27 14.39 13.84 -2.07
CA PHE A 27 13.29 14.20 -1.18
C PHE A 27 12.34 13.04 -0.91
N GLY A 28 11.67 13.11 0.23
CA GLY A 28 10.78 12.06 0.73
C GLY A 28 10.48 12.31 2.20
N GLU A 29 9.85 11.34 2.85
CA GLU A 29 9.55 11.43 4.28
C GLU A 29 10.81 11.17 5.11
N ASP A 30 11.17 12.13 5.95
CA ASP A 30 12.32 12.09 6.87
C ASP A 30 13.70 11.94 6.22
N VAL A 31 13.84 12.12 4.90
CA VAL A 31 15.14 12.04 4.21
C VAL A 31 16.05 13.23 4.50
N GLY A 32 15.48 14.34 4.95
CA GLY A 32 16.13 15.62 5.17
C GLY A 32 16.98 15.62 6.44
N ARG A 33 16.44 16.15 7.54
CA ARG A 33 17.20 16.34 8.78
C ARG A 33 17.51 15.02 9.52
N LEU A 34 16.61 14.04 9.45
CA LEU A 34 16.82 12.74 10.08
C LEU A 34 17.86 11.90 9.31
N GLY A 35 17.99 12.12 8.00
CA GLY A 35 18.85 11.31 7.13
C GLY A 35 18.22 9.99 6.67
N GLY A 36 16.88 9.93 6.69
CA GLY A 36 16.09 8.74 6.37
C GLY A 36 16.02 7.77 7.55
N VAL A 37 14.93 7.03 7.65
CA VAL A 37 14.72 6.06 8.75
C VAL A 37 15.77 4.94 8.78
N PHE A 38 16.33 4.61 7.60
CA PHE A 38 17.45 3.67 7.43
C PHE A 38 18.83 4.32 7.33
N ARG A 39 18.93 5.64 7.55
CA ARG A 39 20.18 6.42 7.46
C ARG A 39 20.85 6.43 6.09
N VAL A 40 20.10 6.14 5.01
CA VAL A 40 20.64 6.17 3.64
C VAL A 40 20.94 7.59 3.17
N THR A 41 20.22 8.60 3.64
CA THR A 41 20.42 10.02 3.26
C THR A 41 21.13 10.84 4.34
N ASP A 42 21.75 10.18 5.32
CA ASP A 42 22.43 10.80 6.45
C ASP A 42 23.50 11.82 6.00
N GLY A 43 23.47 13.01 6.61
CA GLY A 43 24.39 14.12 6.33
C GLY A 43 24.28 14.77 4.95
N LEU A 44 23.34 14.36 4.08
CA LEU A 44 23.19 14.97 2.74
C LEU A 44 22.65 16.41 2.86
N THR A 45 21.62 16.64 3.68
CA THR A 45 21.05 17.97 3.92
C THR A 45 22.08 18.94 4.49
N ASP A 46 22.90 18.49 5.43
CA ASP A 46 23.96 19.33 6.03
C ASP A 46 25.03 19.72 4.99
N THR A 47 25.31 18.84 4.04
CA THR A 47 26.33 19.07 3.00
C THR A 47 25.80 19.94 1.86
N PHE A 48 24.59 19.66 1.35
CA PHE A 48 24.06 20.24 0.11
C PHE A 48 22.92 21.24 0.32
N GLY A 49 22.42 21.38 1.54
CA GLY A 49 21.34 22.28 1.93
C GLY A 49 19.93 21.72 1.71
N ASP A 50 18.96 22.40 2.33
CA ASP A 50 17.52 22.13 2.31
C ASP A 50 16.85 22.32 0.93
N ARG A 51 17.59 22.84 -0.06
CA ARG A 51 17.14 22.93 -1.45
C ARG A 51 17.48 21.69 -2.27
N ARG A 52 18.36 20.82 -1.77
CA ARG A 52 18.93 19.68 -2.49
C ARG A 52 18.58 18.35 -1.83
N CYS A 53 18.42 18.31 -0.51
CA CYS A 53 17.92 17.17 0.24
C CYS A 53 16.90 17.66 1.29
N PHE A 54 15.62 17.28 1.17
CA PHE A 54 14.57 17.85 2.02
C PHE A 54 13.38 16.92 2.29
N ASP A 55 12.69 17.19 3.39
CA ASP A 55 11.51 16.46 3.84
C ASP A 55 10.24 16.90 3.10
N THR A 56 9.34 15.96 2.85
CA THR A 56 8.01 16.21 2.28
C THR A 56 6.89 15.95 3.29
N PRO A 57 5.66 16.45 3.06
CA PRO A 57 4.48 15.93 3.74
C PRO A 57 4.34 14.41 3.52
N VAL A 58 3.66 13.74 4.46
CA VAL A 58 3.34 12.30 4.39
C VAL A 58 2.24 12.08 3.36
N ALA A 59 2.64 11.92 2.11
CA ALA A 59 1.76 11.81 0.95
C ALA A 59 2.55 11.31 -0.26
N GLU A 60 2.65 10.01 -0.43
CA GLU A 60 3.52 9.38 -1.44
C GLU A 60 3.08 9.71 -2.87
N ALA A 61 1.77 9.85 -3.10
CA ALA A 61 1.24 10.39 -4.35
C ALA A 61 1.70 11.83 -4.62
N GLY A 62 1.79 12.65 -3.57
CA GLY A 62 2.31 14.02 -3.63
C GLY A 62 3.81 14.05 -3.95
N ILE A 63 4.59 13.18 -3.30
CA ILE A 63 6.03 12.99 -3.56
C ILE A 63 6.25 12.62 -5.03
N ALA A 64 5.55 11.60 -5.51
CA ALA A 64 5.64 11.13 -6.88
C ALA A 64 5.20 12.19 -7.90
N GLY A 65 4.08 12.87 -7.65
CA GLY A 65 3.58 13.94 -8.52
C GLY A 65 4.51 15.15 -8.59
N LEU A 66 5.08 15.56 -7.44
CA LEU A 66 6.09 16.62 -7.38
C LEU A 66 7.32 16.23 -8.20
N ALA A 67 7.80 15.00 -8.06
CA ALA A 67 8.94 14.50 -8.80
C ALA A 67 8.69 14.49 -10.31
N VAL A 68 7.51 14.09 -10.78
CA VAL A 68 7.14 14.22 -12.20
C VAL A 68 7.25 15.67 -12.66
N GLY A 69 6.67 16.61 -11.91
CA GLY A 69 6.72 18.04 -12.24
C GLY A 69 8.15 18.60 -12.27
N MET A 70 8.98 18.21 -11.31
CA MET A 70 10.39 18.62 -11.23
C MET A 70 11.21 18.05 -12.39
N ALA A 71 11.03 16.77 -12.73
CA ALA A 71 11.68 16.14 -13.87
C ALA A 71 11.31 16.83 -15.19
N MET A 72 10.02 17.18 -15.37
CA MET A 72 9.56 17.97 -16.51
C MET A 72 10.18 19.38 -16.56
N ALA A 73 10.48 19.97 -15.41
CA ALA A 73 11.16 21.26 -15.30
C ALA A 73 12.68 21.18 -15.47
N GLY A 74 13.24 19.98 -15.69
CA GLY A 74 14.66 19.75 -15.95
C GLY A 74 15.49 19.33 -14.74
N PHE A 75 14.87 19.07 -13.59
CA PHE A 75 15.54 18.44 -12.44
C PHE A 75 15.70 16.93 -12.65
N ARG A 76 16.51 16.30 -11.80
CA ARG A 76 16.73 14.84 -11.73
C ARG A 76 16.35 14.35 -10.33
N PRO A 77 15.05 14.27 -10.02
CA PRO A 77 14.60 13.90 -8.68
C PRO A 77 14.90 12.44 -8.35
N VAL A 78 15.37 12.23 -7.13
CA VAL A 78 15.59 10.93 -6.50
C VAL A 78 14.70 10.89 -5.26
N VAL A 79 13.53 10.27 -5.40
CA VAL A 79 12.55 10.22 -4.33
C VAL A 79 12.64 8.93 -3.53
N GLU A 80 12.37 9.01 -2.23
CA GLU A 80 12.27 7.85 -1.35
C GLU A 80 10.81 7.60 -0.97
N MET A 81 10.33 6.38 -1.20
CA MET A 81 9.15 5.84 -0.52
C MET A 81 9.65 5.12 0.71
N GLN A 82 9.16 5.48 1.89
CA GLN A 82 9.77 5.04 3.16
C GLN A 82 9.79 3.51 3.31
N PHE A 83 8.71 2.84 2.88
CA PHE A 83 8.60 1.39 2.76
C PHE A 83 7.84 1.01 1.50
N ASP A 84 7.97 -0.25 1.09
CA ASP A 84 7.48 -0.71 -0.20
C ASP A 84 5.95 -0.81 -0.32
N ALA A 85 5.23 -1.11 0.75
CA ALA A 85 3.77 -1.00 0.75
C ALA A 85 3.27 0.45 0.86
N PHE A 86 4.09 1.36 1.40
CA PHE A 86 3.77 2.80 1.42
C PHE A 86 3.94 3.44 0.04
N ALA A 87 4.57 2.74 -0.91
CA ALA A 87 4.57 3.17 -2.30
C ALA A 87 3.22 2.95 -3.01
N TYR A 88 2.26 2.20 -2.44
CA TYR A 88 0.97 1.92 -3.08
C TYR A 88 0.12 3.19 -3.35
N PRO A 89 -0.01 4.16 -2.44
CA PRO A 89 -0.62 5.46 -2.73
C PRO A 89 0.02 6.19 -3.94
N ALA A 90 1.32 6.04 -4.16
CA ALA A 90 2.02 6.62 -5.31
C ALA A 90 1.84 5.85 -6.62
N PHE A 91 1.24 4.65 -6.58
CA PHE A 91 1.22 3.73 -7.71
C PHE A 91 0.56 4.32 -8.96
N GLU A 92 -0.52 5.10 -8.79
CA GLU A 92 -1.18 5.78 -9.91
C GLU A 92 -0.23 6.77 -10.61
N GLN A 93 0.50 7.59 -9.85
CA GLN A 93 1.48 8.53 -10.39
C GLN A 93 2.60 7.79 -11.13
N ILE A 94 3.09 6.69 -10.54
CA ILE A 94 4.16 5.88 -11.14
C ILE A 94 3.68 5.22 -12.44
N ALA A 95 2.54 4.54 -12.41
CA ALA A 95 2.06 3.71 -13.51
C ALA A 95 1.40 4.51 -14.63
N SER A 96 0.60 5.53 -14.30
CA SER A 96 -0.13 6.34 -15.27
C SER A 96 0.71 7.49 -15.80
N HIS A 97 1.51 8.13 -14.95
CA HIS A 97 2.23 9.35 -15.31
C HIS A 97 3.70 9.08 -15.61
N MET A 98 4.49 8.62 -14.63
CA MET A 98 5.94 8.43 -14.80
C MET A 98 6.25 7.49 -15.96
N ALA A 99 5.70 6.27 -15.92
CA ALA A 99 5.99 5.23 -16.90
C ALA A 99 5.59 5.62 -18.33
N LYS A 100 4.53 6.43 -18.49
CA LYS A 100 3.93 6.70 -19.81
C LYS A 100 4.39 8.00 -20.41
N PHE A 101 5.07 8.88 -19.66
CA PHE A 101 5.28 10.27 -20.07
C PHE A 101 6.08 10.41 -21.37
N ARG A 102 7.20 9.68 -21.50
CA ARG A 102 8.00 9.68 -22.72
C ARG A 102 7.19 9.21 -23.93
N ASN A 103 6.42 8.12 -23.79
CA ASN A 103 5.56 7.62 -24.86
C ASN A 103 4.41 8.60 -25.19
N ARG A 104 3.76 9.16 -24.17
CA ARG A 104 2.66 10.13 -24.28
C ARG A 104 3.09 11.38 -25.05
N THR A 105 4.37 11.77 -24.92
CA THR A 105 4.97 12.91 -25.61
C THR A 105 5.69 12.52 -26.90
N ARG A 106 5.62 11.25 -27.33
CA ARG A 106 6.31 10.71 -28.51
C ARG A 106 7.83 10.97 -28.48
N GLY A 107 8.42 10.86 -27.30
CA GLY A 107 9.84 11.10 -27.08
C GLY A 107 10.24 12.57 -26.93
N ALA A 108 9.30 13.52 -27.02
CA ALA A 108 9.62 14.95 -26.90
C ALA A 108 10.10 15.33 -25.49
N LEU A 109 9.70 14.60 -24.46
CA LEU A 109 10.17 14.78 -23.09
C LEU A 109 10.74 13.46 -22.55
N ALA A 110 11.95 13.54 -22.00
CA ALA A 110 12.51 12.54 -21.09
C ALA A 110 11.92 12.74 -19.68
N LEU A 111 12.08 11.74 -18.82
CA LEU A 111 11.66 11.84 -17.42
C LEU A 111 12.73 11.20 -16.51
N PRO A 112 13.90 11.86 -16.36
CA PRO A 112 15.02 11.35 -15.56
C PRO A 112 14.66 11.42 -14.07
N LEU A 113 14.22 10.30 -13.50
CA LEU A 113 13.67 10.24 -12.15
C LEU A 113 13.92 8.86 -11.55
N VAL A 114 14.29 8.82 -10.26
CA VAL A 114 14.47 7.57 -9.52
C VAL A 114 13.48 7.51 -8.36
N VAL A 115 12.75 6.41 -8.24
CA VAL A 115 11.94 6.07 -7.06
C VAL A 115 12.67 4.98 -6.29
N ARG A 116 13.29 5.37 -5.18
CA ARG A 116 13.96 4.46 -4.23
C ARG A 116 12.93 3.89 -3.25
N ILE A 117 12.96 2.58 -3.04
CA ILE A 117 11.99 1.88 -2.21
C ILE A 117 12.72 0.80 -1.39
N PRO A 118 12.84 0.92 -0.07
CA PRO A 118 13.25 -0.18 0.80
C PRO A 118 12.19 -1.29 0.75
N TYR A 119 12.56 -2.48 0.28
CA TYR A 119 11.64 -3.61 0.08
C TYR A 119 12.21 -4.94 0.62
N GLY A 120 11.37 -5.96 0.66
CA GLY A 120 11.75 -7.31 1.07
C GLY A 120 11.62 -7.55 2.57
N GLY A 121 11.67 -8.81 2.96
CA GLY A 121 11.38 -9.25 4.31
C GLY A 121 12.60 -9.51 5.19
N GLY A 122 12.38 -10.18 6.31
CA GLY A 122 13.43 -10.72 7.18
C GLY A 122 13.96 -9.71 8.19
N ILE A 123 13.14 -8.73 8.55
CA ILE A 123 13.49 -7.66 9.50
C ILE A 123 12.59 -7.61 10.73
N GLY A 124 11.63 -8.54 10.87
CA GLY A 124 10.64 -8.50 11.94
C GLY A 124 9.72 -7.28 11.86
N GLY A 125 9.44 -6.80 10.64
CA GLY A 125 8.58 -5.64 10.41
C GLY A 125 7.13 -5.91 10.78
N VAL A 126 6.44 -4.88 11.27
CA VAL A 126 4.98 -4.90 11.39
C VAL A 126 4.32 -4.87 10.00
N GLU A 127 2.99 -4.95 9.93
CA GLU A 127 2.26 -4.91 8.66
C GLU A 127 2.77 -3.79 7.75
N HIS A 128 2.87 -4.08 6.45
CA HIS A 128 3.36 -3.16 5.40
C HIS A 128 4.86 -2.81 5.40
N HIS A 129 5.68 -3.42 6.27
CA HIS A 129 7.12 -3.14 6.32
C HIS A 129 7.99 -4.20 5.62
N SER A 130 7.39 -5.26 5.07
CA SER A 130 8.12 -6.44 4.58
C SER A 130 7.63 -6.97 3.24
N ASP A 131 6.74 -6.24 2.56
CA ASP A 131 6.20 -6.64 1.27
C ASP A 131 7.33 -6.82 0.20
N SER A 132 6.95 -7.30 -0.97
CA SER A 132 7.82 -7.35 -2.15
C SER A 132 7.02 -6.99 -3.38
N SER A 133 7.01 -5.68 -3.70
CA SER A 133 6.11 -5.05 -4.66
C SER A 133 6.65 -4.98 -6.10
N GLU A 134 7.77 -5.66 -6.41
CA GLU A 134 8.43 -5.57 -7.71
C GLU A 134 7.55 -6.00 -8.88
N ALA A 135 6.60 -6.93 -8.67
CA ALA A 135 5.72 -7.44 -9.71
C ALA A 135 4.87 -6.31 -10.33
N TYR A 136 4.41 -5.34 -9.54
CA TYR A 136 3.60 -4.22 -10.04
C TYR A 136 4.39 -3.30 -10.96
N TYR A 137 5.63 -2.99 -10.58
CA TYR A 137 6.50 -2.10 -11.36
C TYR A 137 7.04 -2.78 -12.61
N THR A 138 7.43 -4.07 -12.52
CA THR A 138 7.93 -4.84 -13.65
C THR A 138 6.86 -5.07 -14.72
N HIS A 139 5.60 -5.22 -14.32
CA HIS A 139 4.46 -5.30 -15.25
C HIS A 139 4.17 -3.97 -15.95
N THR A 140 4.62 -2.84 -15.39
CA THR A 140 4.31 -1.51 -15.89
C THR A 140 5.29 -1.06 -16.96
N ALA A 141 4.93 -1.25 -18.22
CA ALA A 141 5.75 -0.84 -19.36
C ALA A 141 6.12 0.66 -19.33
N GLY A 142 7.40 0.96 -19.53
CA GLY A 142 7.97 2.31 -19.49
C GLY A 142 8.79 2.62 -18.24
N LEU A 143 8.80 1.72 -17.26
CA LEU A 143 9.71 1.77 -16.11
C LEU A 143 10.93 0.87 -16.35
N LYS A 144 12.08 1.28 -15.81
CA LYS A 144 13.18 0.36 -15.48
C LYS A 144 13.04 -0.06 -14.03
N VAL A 145 13.35 -1.32 -13.73
CA VAL A 145 13.22 -1.86 -12.36
C VAL A 145 14.49 -2.63 -12.01
N VAL A 146 15.15 -2.21 -10.94
CA VAL A 146 16.45 -2.73 -10.51
C VAL A 146 16.49 -2.98 -9.02
N THR A 147 17.27 -3.96 -8.60
CA THR A 147 17.48 -4.29 -7.19
C THR A 147 18.91 -4.82 -6.98
N PRO A 148 19.75 -4.12 -6.19
CA PRO A 148 21.10 -4.58 -5.90
C PRO A 148 21.08 -5.77 -4.92
N ALA A 149 22.07 -6.65 -5.00
CA ALA A 149 22.30 -7.72 -4.04
C ALA A 149 23.63 -7.58 -3.27
N THR A 150 24.55 -6.73 -3.74
CA THR A 150 25.89 -6.53 -3.18
C THR A 150 26.14 -5.04 -2.92
N VAL A 151 27.16 -4.73 -2.10
CA VAL A 151 27.55 -3.36 -1.80
C VAL A 151 28.03 -2.63 -3.07
N ALA A 152 28.79 -3.33 -3.93
CA ALA A 152 29.25 -2.79 -5.21
C ALA A 152 28.09 -2.43 -6.15
N ASP A 153 27.08 -3.30 -6.24
CA ASP A 153 25.90 -3.05 -7.06
C ASP A 153 25.05 -1.91 -6.52
N ALA A 154 24.90 -1.82 -5.20
CA ALA A 154 24.12 -0.75 -4.59
C ALA A 154 24.67 0.64 -4.97
N TYR A 155 26.00 0.82 -4.91
CA TYR A 155 26.63 2.06 -5.38
C TYR A 155 26.46 2.25 -6.90
N SER A 156 26.91 1.26 -7.68
CA SER A 156 27.02 1.41 -9.14
C SER A 156 25.67 1.55 -9.83
N LEU A 157 24.68 0.72 -9.45
CA LEU A 157 23.35 0.75 -10.05
C LEU A 157 22.59 2.02 -9.66
N LEU A 158 22.78 2.56 -8.45
CA LEU A 158 22.11 3.81 -8.07
C LEU A 158 22.70 5.01 -8.83
N ARG A 159 24.03 5.07 -9.01
CA ARG A 159 24.65 6.10 -9.86
C ARG A 159 24.11 6.03 -11.30
N GLU A 160 24.03 4.82 -11.86
CA GLU A 160 23.46 4.60 -13.19
C GLU A 160 21.96 4.97 -13.25
N ALA A 161 21.17 4.63 -12.23
CA ALA A 161 19.76 5.01 -12.14
C ALA A 161 19.55 6.53 -12.21
N ILE A 162 20.37 7.27 -11.45
CA ILE A 162 20.27 8.73 -11.38
C ILE A 162 20.69 9.37 -12.71
N GLU A 163 21.64 8.76 -13.42
CA GLU A 163 22.13 9.20 -14.73
C GLU A 163 21.22 8.80 -15.90
N ASP A 164 20.34 7.83 -15.69
CA ASP A 164 19.41 7.34 -16.71
C ASP A 164 18.37 8.40 -17.12
N PRO A 165 18.06 8.55 -18.42
CA PRO A 165 17.05 9.50 -18.88
C PRO A 165 15.60 9.01 -18.68
N ASP A 166 15.40 7.74 -18.34
CA ASP A 166 14.10 7.09 -18.11
C ASP A 166 13.79 6.94 -16.62
N PRO A 167 12.51 6.82 -16.23
CA PRO A 167 12.15 6.60 -14.84
C PRO A 167 12.60 5.20 -14.36
N VAL A 168 13.28 5.17 -13.22
CA VAL A 168 13.82 3.95 -12.59
C VAL A 168 13.17 3.72 -11.24
N VAL A 169 12.63 2.52 -11.02
CA VAL A 169 12.27 2.03 -9.68
C VAL A 169 13.46 1.25 -9.13
N PHE A 170 14.04 1.74 -8.03
CA PHE A 170 15.22 1.22 -7.38
C PHE A 170 14.85 0.56 -6.05
N LEU A 171 14.83 -0.77 -6.01
CA LEU A 171 14.34 -1.56 -4.89
C LEU A 171 15.51 -2.00 -3.99
N GLU A 172 15.56 -1.48 -2.77
CA GLU A 172 16.66 -1.68 -1.82
C GLU A 172 16.33 -2.80 -0.82
N PRO A 173 17.07 -3.91 -0.80
CA PRO A 173 16.78 -5.00 0.13
C PRO A 173 17.08 -4.59 1.58
N LYS A 174 16.04 -4.24 2.34
CA LYS A 174 16.19 -3.62 3.66
C LYS A 174 16.97 -4.47 4.67
N ARG A 175 16.80 -5.79 4.63
CA ARG A 175 17.59 -6.76 5.42
C ARG A 175 19.11 -6.71 5.18
N HIS A 176 19.56 -6.14 4.06
CA HIS A 176 20.96 -6.10 3.65
C HIS A 176 21.63 -4.73 3.79
N TYR A 177 20.92 -3.70 4.28
CA TYR A 177 21.50 -2.36 4.47
C TYR A 177 22.82 -2.36 5.26
N TRP A 178 22.93 -3.25 6.25
CA TRP A 178 24.08 -3.34 7.14
C TRP A 178 25.06 -4.46 6.79
N THR A 179 24.84 -5.17 5.69
CA THR A 179 25.81 -6.11 5.13
C THR A 179 27.02 -5.32 4.64
N LYS A 180 28.22 -5.82 4.96
CA LYS A 180 29.49 -5.13 4.69
C LYS A 180 30.38 -5.92 3.75
N GLU A 181 31.08 -5.22 2.87
CA GLU A 181 32.11 -5.76 1.98
C GLU A 181 33.41 -4.94 2.13
N ASP A 182 34.57 -5.59 1.96
CA ASP A 182 35.86 -4.89 1.90
C ASP A 182 36.04 -4.32 0.48
N ILE A 183 35.47 -3.13 0.26
CA ILE A 183 35.41 -2.46 -1.04
C ILE A 183 35.67 -0.97 -0.91
N GLU A 184 36.43 -0.44 -1.86
CA GLU A 184 36.68 0.99 -2.04
C GLU A 184 35.71 1.57 -3.07
N LEU A 185 35.08 2.71 -2.74
CA LEU A 185 34.19 3.46 -3.62
C LEU A 185 34.93 4.70 -4.14
N PRO A 186 34.67 5.17 -5.37
CA PRO A 186 33.62 4.72 -6.28
C PRO A 186 33.97 3.41 -7.00
N VAL A 187 32.95 2.59 -7.28
CA VAL A 187 33.09 1.34 -8.03
C VAL A 187 32.12 1.31 -9.20
N ARG A 188 32.49 0.63 -10.29
CA ARG A 188 31.58 0.35 -11.40
C ARG A 188 31.39 -1.15 -11.55
N ALA A 189 30.16 -1.59 -11.37
CA ALA A 189 29.73 -2.95 -11.62
C ALA A 189 29.16 -3.08 -13.06
N GLU A 190 28.62 -4.25 -13.39
CA GLU A 190 27.95 -4.47 -14.67
C GLU A 190 26.76 -3.50 -14.86
N PRO A 191 26.48 -3.02 -16.09
CA PRO A 191 25.44 -2.02 -16.33
C PRO A 191 24.01 -2.59 -16.19
N PHE A 192 23.02 -1.72 -16.32
CA PHE A 192 21.61 -2.11 -16.41
C PHE A 192 21.36 -3.15 -17.49
N GLY A 193 20.40 -4.05 -17.22
CA GLY A 193 20.04 -5.13 -18.13
C GLY A 193 21.10 -6.23 -18.26
N THR A 194 22.11 -6.24 -17.37
CA THR A 194 23.13 -7.29 -17.33
C THR A 194 23.07 -8.07 -16.02
N ALA A 195 22.84 -9.38 -16.12
CA ALA A 195 22.87 -10.30 -14.98
C ALA A 195 24.31 -10.71 -14.63
N ALA A 196 24.56 -11.08 -13.39
CA ALA A 196 25.88 -11.50 -12.91
C ALA A 196 25.86 -12.95 -12.42
N VAL A 197 26.81 -13.76 -12.88
CA VAL A 197 27.08 -15.08 -12.30
C VAL A 197 27.88 -14.89 -11.01
N ARG A 198 27.22 -15.09 -9.86
CA ARG A 198 27.85 -14.93 -8.53
C ARG A 198 28.62 -16.16 -8.08
N ARG A 199 28.21 -17.32 -8.55
CA ARG A 199 28.90 -18.59 -8.37
C ARG A 199 28.73 -19.40 -9.64
N PRO A 200 29.79 -19.80 -10.35
CA PRO A 200 29.66 -20.68 -11.51
C PRO A 200 29.20 -22.07 -11.07
N GLY A 201 28.54 -22.80 -11.97
CA GLY A 201 28.18 -24.19 -11.74
C GLY A 201 27.68 -24.88 -13.00
N THR A 202 27.47 -26.19 -12.92
CA THR A 202 27.21 -27.04 -14.11
C THR A 202 25.97 -27.92 -13.99
N ASP A 203 25.48 -28.22 -12.80
CA ASP A 203 24.38 -29.16 -12.59
C ASP A 203 22.98 -28.52 -12.73
N ALA A 204 22.84 -27.29 -12.23
CA ALA A 204 21.61 -26.50 -12.28
C ALA A 204 21.92 -25.00 -12.21
N THR A 205 21.06 -24.19 -12.83
CA THR A 205 21.04 -22.73 -12.71
C THR A 205 20.04 -22.32 -11.63
N LEU A 206 20.52 -21.60 -10.63
CA LEU A 206 19.70 -20.96 -9.61
C LEU A 206 19.61 -19.45 -9.90
N VAL A 207 18.43 -19.00 -10.31
CA VAL A 207 18.17 -17.60 -10.67
C VAL A 207 17.58 -16.88 -9.46
N ALA A 208 18.19 -15.79 -9.04
CA ALA A 208 17.72 -14.96 -7.92
C ALA A 208 17.94 -13.47 -8.19
N TYR A 209 17.37 -12.62 -7.35
CA TYR A 209 17.60 -11.18 -7.35
C TYR A 209 17.42 -10.60 -5.95
N GLY A 210 17.99 -9.41 -5.73
CA GLY A 210 17.85 -8.65 -4.49
C GLY A 210 18.12 -9.49 -3.23
N PRO A 211 17.19 -9.55 -2.26
CA PRO A 211 17.43 -10.23 -0.99
C PRO A 211 17.64 -11.74 -1.13
N SER A 212 17.06 -12.36 -2.16
CA SER A 212 17.12 -13.81 -2.38
C SER A 212 18.48 -14.31 -2.86
N VAL A 213 19.37 -13.43 -3.35
CA VAL A 213 20.73 -13.82 -3.80
C VAL A 213 21.57 -14.36 -2.64
N ALA A 214 21.43 -13.80 -1.43
CA ALA A 214 22.12 -14.32 -0.25
C ALA A 214 21.65 -15.75 0.10
N VAL A 215 20.34 -16.01 0.01
CA VAL A 215 19.75 -17.34 0.23
C VAL A 215 20.22 -18.33 -0.85
N ALA A 216 20.25 -17.88 -2.10
CA ALA A 216 20.75 -18.63 -3.25
C ALA A 216 22.20 -19.09 -3.07
N LEU A 217 23.09 -18.17 -2.70
CA LEU A 217 24.49 -18.46 -2.44
C LEU A 217 24.68 -19.44 -1.28
N ALA A 218 23.95 -19.24 -0.18
CA ALA A 218 23.98 -20.15 0.97
C ALA A 218 23.51 -21.56 0.59
N ALA A 219 22.42 -21.67 -0.19
CA ALA A 219 21.92 -22.95 -0.68
C ALA A 219 22.91 -23.63 -1.64
N ALA A 220 23.53 -22.89 -2.57
CA ALA A 220 24.54 -23.45 -3.47
C ALA A 220 25.80 -23.89 -2.70
N SER A 221 26.20 -23.18 -1.66
CA SER A 221 27.30 -23.58 -0.78
C SER A 221 27.00 -24.88 -0.02
N GLN A 222 25.77 -25.06 0.49
CA GLN A 222 25.37 -26.29 1.16
C GLN A 222 25.20 -27.45 0.16
N ALA A 223 24.67 -27.19 -1.04
CA ALA A 223 24.55 -28.17 -2.10
C ALA A 223 25.93 -28.71 -2.56
N ALA A 224 26.97 -27.87 -2.54
CA ALA A 224 28.34 -28.29 -2.83
C ALA A 224 28.87 -29.34 -1.83
N ALA A 225 28.46 -29.27 -0.56
CA ALA A 225 28.77 -30.30 0.43
C ALA A 225 28.06 -31.64 0.15
N GLU A 226 26.95 -31.62 -0.61
CA GLU A 226 26.24 -32.78 -1.13
C GLU A 226 26.78 -33.24 -2.50
N GLY A 227 27.85 -32.62 -3.00
CA GLY A 227 28.47 -32.95 -4.30
C GLY A 227 27.77 -32.36 -5.52
N LEU A 228 26.89 -31.36 -5.33
CA LEU A 228 26.19 -30.67 -6.41
C LEU A 228 26.88 -29.35 -6.76
N ASP A 229 27.12 -29.10 -8.04
CA ASP A 229 27.72 -27.87 -8.54
C ASP A 229 26.66 -26.94 -9.16
N VAL A 230 26.10 -26.08 -8.31
CA VAL A 230 24.96 -25.20 -8.66
C VAL A 230 25.40 -23.79 -9.00
N GLU A 231 25.06 -23.32 -10.20
CA GLU A 231 25.31 -21.94 -10.61
C GLU A 231 24.32 -20.99 -9.93
N VAL A 232 24.79 -19.82 -9.47
CA VAL A 232 23.94 -18.74 -8.96
C VAL A 232 24.01 -17.55 -9.91
N LEU A 233 22.90 -17.25 -10.55
CA LEU A 233 22.71 -16.11 -11.45
C LEU A 233 21.87 -15.04 -10.74
N ASP A 234 22.50 -13.89 -10.46
CA ASP A 234 21.86 -12.70 -9.93
C ASP A 234 21.37 -11.82 -11.08
N LEU A 235 20.06 -11.60 -11.18
CA LEU A 235 19.49 -10.84 -12.29
C LEU A 235 19.83 -9.35 -12.24
N ARG A 236 19.91 -8.76 -11.03
CA ARG A 236 20.17 -7.33 -10.76
C ARG A 236 19.11 -6.38 -11.33
N THR A 237 18.87 -6.43 -12.64
CA THR A 237 17.82 -5.71 -13.38
C THR A 237 16.66 -6.65 -13.69
N LEU A 238 15.45 -6.26 -13.30
CA LEU A 238 14.22 -6.99 -13.63
C LEU A 238 13.58 -6.46 -14.92
N VAL A 239 13.71 -5.16 -15.18
CA VAL A 239 13.30 -4.53 -16.44
C VAL A 239 14.38 -3.54 -16.90
N PRO A 240 14.99 -3.76 -18.08
CA PRO A 240 14.85 -4.93 -18.95
C PRO A 240 15.55 -6.18 -18.38
N LEU A 241 14.92 -7.35 -18.53
CA LEU A 241 15.51 -8.63 -18.14
C LEU A 241 16.62 -9.06 -19.12
N ASP A 242 17.76 -9.52 -18.59
CA ASP A 242 18.85 -10.12 -19.38
C ASP A 242 18.50 -11.53 -19.86
N ASP A 243 17.69 -11.62 -20.92
CA ASP A 243 17.33 -12.90 -21.54
C ASP A 243 18.57 -13.66 -22.04
N HIS A 244 19.64 -12.95 -22.45
CA HIS A 244 20.81 -13.59 -23.03
C HIS A 244 21.60 -14.36 -21.96
N ALA A 245 21.97 -13.72 -20.85
CA ALA A 245 22.68 -14.40 -19.76
C ALA A 245 21.82 -15.50 -19.13
N LEU A 246 20.53 -15.23 -18.93
CA LEU A 246 19.57 -16.21 -18.38
C LEU A 246 19.50 -17.47 -19.25
N THR A 247 19.27 -17.32 -20.55
CA THR A 247 19.13 -18.47 -21.46
C THR A 247 20.46 -19.18 -21.69
N ALA A 248 21.59 -18.46 -21.75
CA ALA A 248 22.91 -19.06 -21.87
C ALA A 248 23.26 -19.94 -20.65
N SER A 249 22.96 -19.45 -19.45
CA SER A 249 23.13 -20.21 -18.20
C SER A 249 22.26 -21.48 -18.20
N VAL A 250 20.95 -21.34 -18.46
CA VAL A 250 20.02 -22.48 -18.44
C VAL A 250 20.32 -23.48 -19.54
N ARG A 251 20.76 -23.06 -20.74
CA ARG A 251 21.18 -23.99 -21.80
C ARG A 251 22.41 -24.80 -21.42
N ARG A 252 23.33 -24.22 -20.64
CA ARG A 252 24.54 -24.91 -20.15
C ARG A 252 24.19 -25.97 -19.11
N THR A 253 23.37 -25.66 -18.13
CA THR A 253 23.03 -26.57 -17.02
C THR A 253 21.87 -27.51 -17.34
N GLY A 254 20.98 -27.08 -18.24
CA GLY A 254 19.75 -27.78 -18.63
C GLY A 254 18.66 -27.77 -17.55
N ARG A 255 18.82 -27.05 -16.44
CA ARG A 255 17.88 -27.07 -15.31
C ARG A 255 17.84 -25.70 -14.63
N CYS A 256 16.65 -25.24 -14.25
CA CYS A 256 16.46 -23.91 -13.70
C CYS A 256 15.58 -23.93 -12.44
N LEU A 257 16.04 -23.24 -11.39
CA LEU A 257 15.29 -22.95 -10.17
C LEU A 257 15.27 -21.43 -9.95
N VAL A 258 14.09 -20.82 -9.90
CA VAL A 258 13.96 -19.37 -9.64
C VAL A 258 13.63 -19.15 -8.16
N VAL A 259 14.31 -18.20 -7.51
CA VAL A 259 14.14 -17.86 -6.08
C VAL A 259 13.89 -16.37 -5.91
N HIS A 260 12.78 -16.01 -5.27
CA HIS A 260 12.45 -14.63 -4.90
C HIS A 260 11.53 -14.55 -3.68
N GLU A 261 11.52 -13.44 -2.94
CA GLU A 261 10.71 -13.33 -1.70
C GLU A 261 9.24 -13.01 -1.96
N ALA A 262 8.90 -12.35 -3.09
CA ALA A 262 7.52 -12.07 -3.45
C ALA A 262 6.65 -13.33 -3.58
N GLN A 263 5.34 -13.13 -3.53
CA GLN A 263 4.30 -14.14 -3.69
C GLN A 263 4.49 -14.96 -4.98
N GLY A 264 4.10 -16.23 -4.94
CA GLY A 264 4.29 -17.16 -6.04
C GLY A 264 3.33 -16.95 -7.20
N PHE A 265 2.09 -16.56 -6.93
CA PHE A 265 1.08 -16.28 -7.94
C PHE A 265 1.36 -14.93 -8.61
N ALA A 266 1.52 -14.92 -9.93
CA ALA A 266 1.80 -13.73 -10.74
C ALA A 266 3.05 -12.90 -10.34
N GLY A 267 3.94 -13.44 -9.49
CA GLY A 267 5.24 -12.83 -9.20
C GLY A 267 6.21 -12.90 -10.39
N VAL A 268 7.29 -12.13 -10.35
CA VAL A 268 8.29 -12.02 -11.44
C VAL A 268 8.89 -13.37 -11.82
N GLY A 269 9.03 -14.30 -10.85
CA GLY A 269 9.49 -15.66 -11.13
C GLY A 269 8.60 -16.45 -12.08
N ALA A 270 7.31 -16.11 -12.22
CA ALA A 270 6.42 -16.72 -13.20
C ALA A 270 6.79 -16.31 -14.64
N GLU A 271 7.07 -15.02 -14.88
CA GLU A 271 7.54 -14.53 -16.18
C GLU A 271 8.90 -15.13 -16.54
N ILE A 272 9.85 -15.18 -15.59
CA ILE A 272 11.16 -15.82 -15.79
C ILE A 272 10.98 -17.29 -16.20
N ALA A 273 10.13 -18.04 -15.48
CA ALA A 273 9.88 -19.44 -15.80
C ALA A 273 9.24 -19.63 -17.18
N ALA A 274 8.28 -18.78 -17.55
CA ALA A 274 7.65 -18.79 -18.88
C ALA A 274 8.67 -18.51 -19.98
N ARG A 275 9.50 -17.48 -19.83
CA ARG A 275 10.53 -17.12 -20.81
C ARG A 275 11.58 -18.19 -20.99
N VAL A 276 12.05 -18.79 -19.90
CA VAL A 276 12.99 -19.92 -19.94
C VAL A 276 12.34 -21.11 -20.64
N GLN A 277 11.09 -21.42 -20.30
CA GLN A 277 10.36 -22.50 -20.95
C GLN A 277 10.23 -22.28 -22.46
N GLU A 278 9.88 -21.08 -22.91
CA GLU A 278 9.75 -20.75 -24.35
C GLU A 278 11.09 -20.79 -25.10
N ARG A 279 12.15 -20.22 -24.51
CA ARG A 279 13.44 -20.00 -25.20
C ARG A 279 14.43 -21.14 -25.05
N CYS A 280 14.24 -22.01 -24.05
CA CYS A 280 15.17 -23.09 -23.72
C CYS A 280 14.51 -24.47 -23.68
N PHE A 281 13.28 -24.64 -24.23
CA PHE A 281 12.57 -25.92 -24.19
C PHE A 281 13.41 -27.10 -24.68
N ASP A 282 14.19 -26.89 -25.73
CA ASP A 282 15.09 -27.87 -26.34
C ASP A 282 16.27 -28.28 -25.44
N ALA A 283 16.64 -27.43 -24.48
CA ALA A 283 17.75 -27.66 -23.55
C ALA A 283 17.31 -28.11 -22.15
N LEU A 284 16.03 -27.93 -21.80
CA LEU A 284 15.51 -28.25 -20.47
C LEU A 284 15.43 -29.77 -20.25
N ARG A 285 16.09 -30.23 -19.18
CA ARG A 285 16.11 -31.63 -18.70
C ARG A 285 15.11 -31.87 -17.56
N ALA A 286 14.54 -30.81 -17.02
CA ALA A 286 13.52 -30.82 -15.97
C ALA A 286 12.66 -29.55 -16.08
N PRO A 287 11.43 -29.54 -15.54
CA PRO A 287 10.62 -28.34 -15.46
C PRO A 287 11.34 -27.22 -14.71
N VAL A 288 11.10 -25.96 -15.10
CA VAL A 288 11.54 -24.82 -14.30
C VAL A 288 10.75 -24.80 -13.00
N LEU A 289 11.44 -24.89 -11.87
CA LEU A 289 10.84 -24.81 -10.54
C LEU A 289 10.99 -23.41 -9.95
N ARG A 290 10.16 -23.08 -8.95
CA ARG A 290 10.16 -21.78 -8.28
C ARG A 290 10.08 -21.97 -6.76
N VAL A 291 10.86 -21.20 -6.02
CA VAL A 291 10.79 -21.06 -4.56
C VAL A 291 10.51 -19.60 -4.23
N THR A 292 9.29 -19.35 -3.77
CA THR A 292 8.77 -17.99 -3.61
C THR A 292 8.32 -17.74 -2.17
N GLY A 293 7.95 -16.51 -1.84
CA GLY A 293 7.03 -16.26 -0.73
C GLY A 293 5.74 -17.07 -0.91
N LEU A 294 5.03 -17.29 0.20
CA LEU A 294 3.73 -17.98 0.16
C LEU A 294 2.64 -17.05 -0.41
N ASP A 295 1.61 -17.64 -1.03
CA ASP A 295 0.47 -16.90 -1.61
C ASP A 295 -0.53 -16.47 -0.51
N ILE A 296 -0.03 -15.67 0.43
CA ILE A 296 -0.75 -15.07 1.55
C ILE A 296 -0.30 -13.61 1.70
N PRO A 297 -1.06 -12.76 2.40
CA PRO A 297 -0.54 -11.50 2.91
C PRO A 297 0.75 -11.73 3.71
N TYR A 298 1.67 -10.76 3.69
CA TYR A 298 2.92 -10.90 4.43
C TYR A 298 2.60 -11.11 5.92
N PRO A 299 3.08 -12.19 6.55
CA PRO A 299 2.61 -12.53 7.89
C PRO A 299 3.31 -11.70 8.97
N PRO A 300 2.77 -11.69 10.21
CA PRO A 300 3.43 -11.08 11.35
C PRO A 300 4.85 -11.64 11.59
N PRO A 301 5.74 -10.90 12.29
CA PRO A 301 7.14 -11.28 12.50
C PRO A 301 7.37 -12.72 12.97
N LEU A 302 6.50 -13.25 13.84
CA LEU A 302 6.60 -14.61 14.39
C LEU A 302 6.54 -15.70 13.30
N LEU A 303 5.86 -15.44 12.19
CA LEU A 303 5.63 -16.38 11.09
C LEU A 303 6.46 -16.05 9.84
N GLU A 304 7.28 -14.99 9.89
CA GLU A 304 8.07 -14.49 8.77
C GLU A 304 9.01 -15.56 8.19
N SER A 305 9.66 -16.33 9.05
CA SER A 305 10.60 -17.39 8.65
C SER A 305 9.94 -18.53 7.85
N ALA A 306 8.64 -18.79 8.08
CA ALA A 306 7.89 -19.79 7.34
C ALA A 306 7.44 -19.27 5.96
N HIS A 307 7.20 -17.97 5.84
CA HIS A 307 6.80 -17.34 4.58
C HIS A 307 7.98 -17.22 3.61
N LEU A 308 9.12 -16.73 4.09
CA LEU A 308 10.27 -16.44 3.25
C LEU A 308 10.89 -17.72 2.63
N PRO A 309 11.48 -17.61 1.42
CA PRO A 309 12.35 -18.65 0.87
C PRO A 309 13.55 -18.91 1.79
N GLY A 310 13.54 -20.03 2.51
CA GLY A 310 14.68 -20.50 3.28
C GLY A 310 15.61 -21.42 2.48
N VAL A 311 16.87 -21.54 2.92
CA VAL A 311 17.88 -22.44 2.33
C VAL A 311 17.35 -23.88 2.21
N GLY A 312 16.65 -24.38 3.22
CA GLY A 312 16.05 -25.72 3.20
C GLY A 312 15.03 -25.92 2.08
N ARG A 313 14.16 -24.93 1.80
CA ARG A 313 13.18 -24.97 0.70
C ARG A 313 13.87 -24.96 -0.66
N VAL A 314 14.97 -24.21 -0.78
CA VAL A 314 15.81 -24.19 -2.00
C VAL A 314 16.48 -25.54 -2.23
N LEU A 315 17.16 -26.10 -1.22
CA LEU A 315 17.80 -27.42 -1.32
C LEU A 315 16.79 -28.53 -1.63
N ALA A 316 15.64 -28.54 -0.97
CA ALA A 316 14.58 -29.51 -1.26
C ALA A 316 14.09 -29.43 -2.73
N SER A 317 14.01 -28.22 -3.28
CA SER A 317 13.62 -27.99 -4.68
C SER A 317 14.74 -28.38 -5.65
N LEU A 318 16.01 -28.13 -5.32
CA LEU A 318 17.17 -28.61 -6.08
C LEU A 318 17.19 -30.14 -6.17
N ARG A 319 16.95 -30.85 -5.06
CA ARG A 319 16.86 -32.33 -5.06
C ARG A 319 15.71 -32.85 -5.90
N ARG A 320 14.59 -32.12 -5.99
CA ARG A 320 13.49 -32.44 -6.92
C ARG A 320 13.87 -32.21 -8.38
N LEU A 321 14.69 -31.20 -8.65
CA LEU A 321 15.16 -30.82 -9.98
C LEU A 321 16.25 -31.77 -10.51
N LEU A 322 17.05 -32.33 -9.60
CA LEU A 322 18.16 -33.25 -9.85
C LEU A 322 17.85 -34.64 -9.28
N PRO A 323 16.94 -35.43 -9.89
CA PRO A 323 16.76 -36.81 -9.44
C PRO A 323 18.02 -37.64 -9.73
N ASP A 324 18.47 -38.40 -8.73
CA ASP A 324 19.71 -39.17 -8.74
C ASP A 324 19.94 -39.95 -10.04
N GLY A 325 21.15 -39.82 -10.59
CA GLY A 325 21.62 -40.67 -11.68
C GLY A 325 21.59 -42.15 -11.27
N GLY A 326 20.67 -42.93 -11.84
CA GLY A 326 20.91 -44.35 -12.12
C GLY A 326 21.10 -45.31 -10.93
N ARG A 327 20.45 -45.10 -9.78
CA ARG A 327 20.18 -46.22 -8.85
C ARG A 327 18.70 -46.26 -8.50
N GLY A 328 18.00 -47.22 -9.10
CA GLY A 328 16.61 -47.50 -8.82
C GLY A 328 16.40 -47.80 -7.34
N VAL A 329 15.88 -46.82 -6.62
CA VAL A 329 15.20 -47.06 -5.35
C VAL A 329 13.80 -46.49 -5.52
N ARG A 330 12.82 -47.37 -5.67
CA ARG A 330 11.42 -47.00 -5.45
C ARG A 330 11.34 -46.42 -4.04
N ARG A 331 11.06 -45.12 -3.92
CA ARG A 331 10.82 -44.51 -2.62
C ARG A 331 9.40 -44.88 -2.14
N PRO A 332 9.22 -45.31 -0.89
CA PRO A 332 7.89 -45.57 -0.33
C PRO A 332 7.09 -44.28 -0.16
N VAL A 333 5.77 -44.41 -0.17
CA VAL A 333 4.80 -43.38 0.24
C VAL A 333 5.19 -42.86 1.63
N PRO A 334 5.09 -41.55 1.93
CA PRO A 334 5.45 -41.02 3.25
C PRO A 334 4.55 -41.67 4.32
N GLN A 335 5.16 -42.39 5.25
CA GLN A 335 4.53 -42.69 6.54
C GLN A 335 4.76 -41.50 7.46
N ALA A 336 3.74 -41.17 8.27
CA ALA A 336 3.82 -40.15 9.29
C ALA A 336 5.01 -40.40 10.24
N PRO A 337 5.67 -39.36 10.76
CA PRO A 337 6.83 -39.53 11.64
C PRO A 337 6.43 -40.31 12.90
N VAL A 338 7.28 -41.26 13.29
CA VAL A 338 7.28 -41.88 14.62
C VAL A 338 8.20 -41.03 15.51
N GLU A 339 7.68 -40.55 16.64
CA GLU A 339 8.39 -39.74 17.64
C GLU A 339 9.39 -40.56 18.48
N PRO A 340 10.54 -39.96 18.86
CA PRO A 340 11.23 -40.29 20.11
C PRO A 340 10.76 -39.38 21.27
N ALA A 341 11.04 -39.82 22.50
CA ALA A 341 10.37 -39.48 23.75
C ALA A 341 10.47 -38.02 24.27
N ALA A 342 9.35 -37.56 24.84
CA ALA A 342 9.13 -36.52 25.87
C ALA A 342 10.15 -35.37 25.98
N ASP A 343 10.02 -34.37 25.11
CA ASP A 343 10.71 -33.08 25.26
C ASP A 343 9.85 -32.10 26.08
N SER A 344 10.40 -31.58 27.17
CA SER A 344 9.85 -30.41 27.88
C SER A 344 10.09 -29.16 27.04
N ARG A 345 9.05 -28.34 26.81
CA ARG A 345 9.16 -27.07 26.07
C ARG A 345 9.36 -25.90 27.03
N THR A 346 10.28 -24.98 26.72
CA THR A 346 10.60 -23.82 27.56
C THR A 346 10.08 -22.52 26.92
N PHE A 347 9.28 -21.78 27.68
CA PHE A 347 8.77 -20.45 27.35
C PHE A 347 9.79 -19.41 27.80
N LEU A 348 10.26 -18.60 26.85
CA LEU A 348 11.24 -17.53 27.07
C LEU A 348 10.51 -16.19 27.22
N LEU A 349 11.08 -15.24 27.96
CA LEU A 349 10.57 -13.87 28.04
C LEU A 349 10.55 -13.26 26.63
N PRO A 350 9.37 -12.95 26.06
CA PRO A 350 9.27 -12.36 24.73
C PRO A 350 9.72 -10.89 24.76
N ASP A 351 9.99 -10.32 23.59
CA ASP A 351 10.17 -8.87 23.46
C ASP A 351 8.85 -8.16 23.79
N LEU A 352 8.89 -7.26 24.78
CA LEU A 352 7.73 -6.53 25.29
C LEU A 352 7.48 -5.20 24.55
N GLY A 353 8.27 -4.90 23.50
CA GLY A 353 8.13 -3.71 22.66
C GLY A 353 9.03 -2.54 23.06
N GLU A 354 9.16 -1.56 22.15
CA GLU A 354 9.86 -0.27 22.37
C GLU A 354 11.35 -0.34 22.77
N GLY A 355 12.05 -1.44 22.45
CA GLY A 355 13.48 -1.59 22.74
C GLY A 355 13.80 -1.85 24.21
N LEU A 356 12.83 -2.36 24.99
CA LEU A 356 13.01 -2.79 26.36
C LEU A 356 13.83 -4.10 26.40
N VAL A 357 14.96 -4.10 27.11
CA VAL A 357 15.92 -5.22 27.11
C VAL A 357 15.75 -6.18 28.29
N GLU A 358 14.95 -5.81 29.29
CA GLU A 358 14.72 -6.55 30.53
C GLU A 358 13.37 -6.17 31.17
N ALA A 359 12.82 -7.09 31.98
CA ALA A 359 11.59 -6.89 32.75
C ALA A 359 11.71 -7.55 34.14
N GLU A 360 11.10 -6.95 35.16
CA GLU A 360 11.04 -7.53 36.50
C GLU A 360 9.86 -8.50 36.59
N VAL A 361 10.07 -9.70 37.12
CA VAL A 361 8.97 -10.64 37.38
C VAL A 361 8.25 -10.23 38.65
N LEU A 362 7.00 -9.75 38.56
CA LEU A 362 6.25 -9.32 39.74
C LEU A 362 5.64 -10.51 40.49
N GLU A 363 4.85 -11.32 39.79
CA GLU A 363 4.08 -12.38 40.42
C GLU A 363 3.85 -13.55 39.44
N TRP A 364 4.07 -14.77 39.93
CA TRP A 364 3.71 -15.99 39.22
C TRP A 364 2.29 -16.41 39.58
N THR A 365 1.43 -16.60 38.58
CA THR A 365 0.06 -17.08 38.77
C THR A 365 -0.04 -18.61 38.73
N VAL A 366 1.08 -19.31 38.54
CA VAL A 366 1.20 -20.77 38.47
C VAL A 366 2.41 -21.28 39.25
N ALA A 367 2.34 -22.50 39.75
CA ALA A 367 3.42 -23.19 40.47
C ALA A 367 3.91 -24.44 39.72
N VAL A 368 5.12 -24.91 40.07
CA VAL A 368 5.63 -26.20 39.56
C VAL A 368 4.70 -27.34 39.98
N GLY A 369 4.23 -28.10 39.00
CA GLY A 369 3.22 -29.16 39.16
C GLY A 369 1.82 -28.78 38.69
N ASP A 370 1.56 -27.50 38.44
CA ASP A 370 0.24 -27.06 37.96
C ASP A 370 0.02 -27.42 36.50
N SER A 371 -1.23 -27.71 36.14
CA SER A 371 -1.62 -27.87 34.74
C SER A 371 -2.02 -26.51 34.16
N VAL A 372 -1.38 -26.13 33.06
CA VAL A 372 -1.66 -24.91 32.32
C VAL A 372 -2.29 -25.23 30.96
N THR A 373 -3.24 -24.40 30.54
CA THR A 373 -3.84 -24.46 29.21
C THR A 373 -3.18 -23.43 28.28
N HIS A 374 -3.32 -23.62 26.97
CA HIS A 374 -2.82 -22.66 25.99
C HIS A 374 -3.50 -21.29 26.22
N ASP A 375 -2.72 -20.22 26.17
CA ASP A 375 -3.10 -18.82 26.44
C ASP A 375 -3.49 -18.49 27.90
N GLN A 376 -3.28 -19.40 28.85
CA GLN A 376 -3.50 -19.10 30.27
C GLN A 376 -2.40 -18.16 30.81
N THR A 377 -2.78 -17.06 31.47
CA THR A 377 -1.82 -16.16 32.15
C THR A 377 -0.99 -16.92 33.18
N VAL A 378 0.33 -16.87 33.06
CA VAL A 378 1.27 -17.58 33.94
C VAL A 378 2.15 -16.66 34.78
N VAL A 379 2.41 -15.43 34.34
CA VAL A 379 3.27 -14.49 35.05
C VAL A 379 2.92 -13.05 34.71
N GLU A 380 3.02 -12.16 35.69
CA GLU A 380 3.00 -10.71 35.48
C GLU A 380 4.41 -10.15 35.57
N VAL A 381 4.77 -9.32 34.58
CA VAL A 381 6.08 -8.69 34.51
C VAL A 381 5.93 -7.17 34.45
N GLU A 382 6.79 -6.45 35.17
CA GLU A 382 6.86 -4.99 35.14
C GLU A 382 8.02 -4.53 34.26
N THR A 383 7.73 -3.57 33.40
CA THR A 383 8.73 -2.83 32.64
C THR A 383 8.76 -1.38 33.12
N ALA A 384 9.74 -0.59 32.68
CA ALA A 384 9.86 0.83 33.04
C ALA A 384 8.63 1.71 32.70
N LYS A 385 7.64 1.19 31.96
CA LYS A 385 6.47 1.95 31.47
C LYS A 385 5.12 1.33 31.86
N SER A 386 5.06 0.02 32.09
CA SER A 386 3.79 -0.68 32.33
C SER A 386 3.99 -2.10 32.88
N VAL A 387 2.97 -2.61 33.57
CA VAL A 387 2.82 -4.02 33.96
C VAL A 387 2.12 -4.78 32.84
N ILE A 388 2.64 -5.96 32.48
CA ILE A 388 2.18 -6.79 31.38
C ILE A 388 1.98 -8.22 31.88
N SER A 389 0.81 -8.81 31.63
CA SER A 389 0.53 -10.22 31.96
C SER A 389 0.86 -11.12 30.76
N LEU A 390 1.68 -12.15 30.97
CA LEU A 390 2.14 -13.05 29.92
C LEU A 390 1.34 -14.37 29.92
N PRO A 391 0.62 -14.69 28.83
CA PRO A 391 -0.03 -15.98 28.66
C PRO A 391 0.95 -17.07 28.22
N SER A 392 0.75 -18.31 28.70
CA SER A 392 1.57 -19.47 28.31
C SER A 392 1.24 -19.91 26.88
N PRO A 393 2.24 -20.03 25.99
CA PRO A 393 2.05 -20.59 24.65
C PRO A 393 1.97 -22.13 24.64
N PHE A 394 2.07 -22.78 25.81
CA PHE A 394 2.08 -24.24 25.93
C PHE A 394 0.97 -24.71 26.88
N ALA A 395 0.29 -25.79 26.49
CA ALA A 395 -0.56 -26.56 27.38
C ALA A 395 0.21 -27.76 27.93
N GLY A 396 0.02 -28.08 29.21
CA GLY A 396 0.68 -29.21 29.87
C GLY A 396 0.94 -28.96 31.36
N THR A 397 1.83 -29.74 31.97
CA THR A 397 2.20 -29.58 33.39
C THR A 397 3.47 -28.75 33.53
N VAL A 398 3.45 -27.73 34.38
CA VAL A 398 4.62 -26.90 34.68
C VAL A 398 5.68 -27.73 35.38
N THR A 399 6.86 -27.84 34.78
CA THR A 399 7.99 -28.61 35.32
C THR A 399 9.03 -27.75 36.02
N ALA A 400 9.14 -26.47 35.65
CA ALA A 400 10.08 -25.54 36.26
C ALA A 400 9.66 -24.07 36.05
N LEU A 401 9.87 -23.25 37.09
CA LEU A 401 9.92 -21.79 36.99
C LEU A 401 11.38 -21.39 37.10
N HIS A 402 11.91 -20.68 36.11
CA HIS A 402 13.35 -20.45 35.95
C HIS A 402 13.84 -19.20 36.69
N CYS A 403 12.94 -18.37 37.21
CA CYS A 403 13.25 -17.18 37.99
C CYS A 403 12.22 -16.94 39.12
N PRO A 404 12.64 -16.54 40.33
CA PRO A 404 11.76 -16.09 41.40
C PRO A 404 11.10 -14.73 41.08
N ALA A 405 10.00 -14.44 41.79
CA ALA A 405 9.41 -13.10 41.80
C ALA A 405 10.40 -12.07 42.42
N GLY A 406 10.45 -10.88 41.84
CA GLY A 406 11.38 -9.79 42.16
C GLY A 406 12.72 -9.83 41.40
N GLU A 407 12.89 -10.74 40.43
CA GLU A 407 14.12 -10.83 39.64
C GLU A 407 13.97 -10.13 38.27
N MET A 408 15.03 -9.41 37.87
CA MET A 408 15.15 -8.79 36.55
C MET A 408 15.59 -9.83 35.51
N VAL A 409 14.74 -10.06 34.51
CA VAL A 409 14.94 -11.08 33.48
C VAL A 409 15.13 -10.40 32.12
N LYS A 410 16.14 -10.84 31.36
CA LYS A 410 16.41 -10.31 30.01
C LYS A 410 15.52 -10.94 28.97
N VAL A 411 15.16 -10.17 27.93
CA VAL A 411 14.43 -10.71 26.77
C VAL A 411 15.19 -11.91 26.18
N GLY A 412 14.48 -13.00 25.93
CA GLY A 412 15.02 -14.28 25.48
C GLY A 412 15.53 -15.22 26.58
N ALA A 413 15.50 -14.81 27.85
CA ALA A 413 15.81 -15.71 28.97
C ALA A 413 14.62 -16.63 29.31
N PRO A 414 14.87 -17.85 29.81
CA PRO A 414 13.81 -18.80 30.13
C PRO A 414 12.97 -18.35 31.33
N LEU A 415 11.65 -18.45 31.20
CA LEU A 415 10.68 -18.15 32.25
C LEU A 415 10.08 -19.44 32.83
N LEU A 416 9.51 -20.29 31.98
CA LEU A 416 8.67 -21.42 32.37
C LEU A 416 9.00 -22.65 31.51
N SER A 417 9.06 -23.87 32.07
CA SER A 417 9.06 -25.12 31.29
C SER A 417 7.77 -25.92 31.51
N VAL A 418 7.21 -26.47 30.43
CA VAL A 418 5.97 -27.25 30.42
C VAL A 418 6.18 -28.61 29.73
N ALA A 419 5.73 -29.69 30.38
CA ALA A 419 5.69 -31.04 29.82
C ALA A 419 4.30 -31.35 29.26
N GLU A 420 4.24 -31.94 28.06
CA GLU A 420 3.01 -32.15 27.30
C GLU A 420 2.18 -33.30 27.88
N ALA A 421 0.85 -33.12 27.96
CA ALA A 421 -0.11 -34.17 28.34
C ALA A 421 -0.69 -34.81 27.06
N ALA A 422 -0.83 -36.15 27.06
CA ALA A 422 -1.34 -36.90 25.91
C ALA A 422 -2.81 -36.52 25.58
N PRO A 423 -3.19 -36.41 24.29
CA PRO A 423 -4.53 -35.97 23.90
C PRO A 423 -5.59 -37.06 24.13
N GLU A 424 -6.68 -36.69 24.81
CA GLU A 424 -7.93 -37.46 24.83
C GLU A 424 -8.66 -37.29 23.48
N ASN A 425 -8.96 -38.42 22.85
CA ASN A 425 -9.78 -38.51 21.65
C ASN A 425 -11.22 -38.07 21.93
N ASP A 426 -11.73 -37.09 21.19
CA ASP A 426 -13.15 -37.11 20.83
C ASP A 426 -13.34 -36.91 19.32
N SER A 427 -14.14 -37.82 18.78
CA SER A 427 -14.34 -38.08 17.37
C SER A 427 -15.66 -37.49 16.92
N GLY A 428 -15.62 -36.59 15.94
CA GLY A 428 -16.80 -36.04 15.29
C GLY A 428 -16.59 -35.88 13.79
N ALA A 429 -16.50 -36.99 13.07
CA ALA A 429 -16.62 -37.00 11.62
C ALA A 429 -18.00 -36.49 11.19
N VAL A 430 -18.10 -35.75 10.08
CA VAL A 430 -19.09 -36.00 9.01
C VAL A 430 -18.91 -35.08 7.78
N LEU A 431 -18.71 -35.76 6.65
CA LEU A 431 -19.03 -35.52 5.22
C LEU A 431 -18.31 -34.47 4.35
N THR A 432 -17.46 -35.04 3.48
CA THR A 432 -17.19 -34.64 2.10
C THR A 432 -18.03 -35.47 1.10
N GLY A 433 -18.47 -34.85 0.00
CA GLY A 433 -18.96 -35.47 -1.26
C GLY A 433 -20.48 -35.69 -1.36
N TYR A 434 -21.21 -35.51 -2.47
CA TYR A 434 -20.93 -35.40 -3.91
C TYR A 434 -22.13 -34.76 -4.63
N GLY A 435 -21.97 -34.27 -5.87
CA GLY A 435 -23.12 -34.08 -6.75
C GLY A 435 -22.92 -33.28 -8.04
N THR A 436 -22.14 -33.81 -8.99
CA THR A 436 -22.25 -33.43 -10.41
C THR A 436 -23.50 -34.06 -11.03
N GLY A 437 -24.27 -33.29 -11.83
CA GLY A 437 -25.30 -33.82 -12.73
C GLY A 437 -25.94 -32.70 -13.54
N GLY A 438 -25.55 -32.57 -14.81
CA GLY A 438 -25.78 -31.38 -15.62
C GLY A 438 -27.04 -31.35 -16.48
N ALA A 439 -27.12 -30.30 -17.30
CA ALA A 439 -27.89 -30.27 -18.54
C ALA A 439 -27.13 -29.46 -19.59
N ARG A 440 -26.67 -30.14 -20.64
CA ARG A 440 -26.16 -29.56 -21.88
C ARG A 440 -27.31 -28.90 -22.63
N ARG A 441 -27.11 -27.69 -23.14
CA ARG A 441 -27.91 -27.16 -24.26
C ARG A 441 -26.96 -26.56 -25.29
N ALA A 442 -26.96 -27.16 -26.47
CA ALA A 442 -26.18 -26.76 -27.63
C ALA A 442 -26.68 -25.42 -28.16
N MET A 443 -25.75 -24.50 -28.47
CA MET A 443 -26.00 -23.39 -29.39
C MET A 443 -24.94 -23.38 -30.47
N SER A 444 -25.43 -23.18 -31.67
CA SER A 444 -24.84 -23.39 -32.98
C SER A 444 -23.77 -22.37 -33.36
N ASN A 445 -22.78 -22.85 -34.12
CA ASN A 445 -21.80 -22.09 -34.88
C ASN A 445 -22.45 -20.98 -35.73
N GLY A 446 -21.99 -19.75 -35.53
CA GLY A 446 -22.14 -18.63 -36.45
C GLY A 446 -20.83 -17.84 -36.46
N ALA A 447 -19.93 -18.18 -37.37
CA ALA A 447 -18.69 -17.43 -37.60
C ALA A 447 -19.03 -16.10 -38.30
N PRO A 448 -18.49 -14.95 -37.87
CA PRO A 448 -18.55 -13.74 -38.67
C PRO A 448 -17.47 -13.81 -39.76
N THR A 449 -17.92 -13.61 -40.98
CA THR A 449 -17.14 -13.60 -42.22
C THR A 449 -16.16 -12.43 -42.22
N LEU A 450 -14.87 -12.72 -42.36
CA LEU A 450 -13.84 -11.72 -42.66
C LEU A 450 -14.06 -11.22 -44.09
N VAL A 451 -14.36 -9.93 -44.22
CA VAL A 451 -14.37 -9.24 -45.51
C VAL A 451 -12.93 -8.86 -45.85
N GLU A 452 -12.36 -9.51 -46.87
CA GLU A 452 -11.14 -9.07 -47.52
C GLU A 452 -11.33 -7.66 -48.09
N GLN A 453 -10.57 -6.68 -47.60
CA GLN A 453 -10.30 -5.46 -48.36
C GLN A 453 -8.84 -5.47 -48.80
N GLY A 454 -8.69 -5.58 -50.12
CA GLY A 454 -7.43 -5.69 -50.81
C GLY A 454 -6.52 -4.49 -50.64
N SER A 455 -5.23 -4.78 -50.80
CA SER A 455 -4.13 -3.84 -50.87
C SER A 455 -4.41 -2.71 -51.88
N ARG A 456 -4.57 -1.49 -51.38
CA ARG A 456 -4.28 -0.28 -52.15
C ARG A 456 -3.29 0.55 -51.34
N GLY A 457 -2.08 0.64 -51.88
CA GLY A 457 -1.05 1.54 -51.37
C GLY A 457 -1.60 2.95 -51.28
N SER A 458 -1.58 3.50 -50.07
CA SER A 458 -1.89 4.90 -49.85
C SER A 458 -0.58 5.64 -49.72
N GLN A 459 -0.17 6.27 -50.83
CA GLN A 459 0.75 7.39 -50.80
C GLN A 459 0.11 8.48 -49.93
N TRP A 460 0.68 8.74 -48.75
CA TRP A 460 0.37 9.95 -48.01
C TRP A 460 1.42 10.99 -48.40
N SER A 461 1.04 11.77 -49.40
CA SER A 461 1.66 13.04 -49.76
C SER A 461 1.67 14.00 -48.58
N ASP A 462 2.70 14.85 -48.53
CA ASP A 462 2.82 16.05 -47.71
C ASP A 462 1.55 16.94 -47.78
N ALA A 463 0.57 16.64 -46.93
CA ALA A 463 -0.59 17.49 -46.70
C ALA A 463 -0.32 18.33 -45.45
N ALA A 464 0.22 19.51 -45.72
CA ALA A 464 0.26 20.72 -44.94
C ALA A 464 -0.64 20.76 -43.68
N THR A 465 -0.01 21.10 -42.55
CA THR A 465 -0.44 22.16 -41.62
C THR A 465 -1.96 22.45 -41.57
N ALA A 466 -2.76 21.47 -41.19
CA ALA A 466 -4.14 21.73 -40.79
C ALA A 466 -4.09 22.42 -39.42
N ALA A 467 -4.43 23.72 -39.40
CA ALA A 467 -4.63 24.46 -38.17
C ALA A 467 -5.59 23.65 -37.27
N ARG A 468 -5.09 23.19 -36.12
CA ARG A 468 -5.98 22.70 -35.06
C ARG A 468 -6.90 23.85 -34.72
N GLU A 469 -8.20 23.65 -34.88
CA GLU A 469 -9.16 24.66 -34.45
C GLU A 469 -8.84 25.02 -32.99
N PRO A 470 -8.59 26.29 -32.68
CA PRO A 470 -8.33 26.69 -31.32
C PRO A 470 -9.56 26.32 -30.49
N GLY A 471 -9.39 25.40 -29.54
CA GLY A 471 -10.45 24.99 -28.64
C GLY A 471 -11.10 26.22 -27.99
N LEU A 472 -12.40 26.13 -27.73
CA LEU A 472 -13.17 27.22 -27.11
C LEU A 472 -12.49 27.65 -25.80
N ARG A 473 -11.99 28.88 -25.77
CA ARG A 473 -11.32 29.45 -24.60
C ARG A 473 -12.37 30.12 -23.71
N ILE A 474 -12.76 29.43 -22.65
CA ILE A 474 -13.68 29.97 -21.64
C ILE A 474 -12.82 30.51 -20.49
N PRO A 475 -12.88 31.81 -20.16
CA PRO A 475 -12.23 32.34 -18.97
C PRO A 475 -12.76 31.63 -17.71
N LEU A 476 -11.87 31.35 -16.76
CA LEU A 476 -12.29 30.89 -15.44
C LEU A 476 -13.13 31.97 -14.77
N ASP A 477 -14.21 31.57 -14.12
CA ASP A 477 -15.02 32.47 -13.32
C ASP A 477 -14.43 32.67 -11.91
N ALA A 478 -15.00 33.62 -11.17
CA ALA A 478 -14.57 33.90 -9.80
C ALA A 478 -14.83 32.73 -8.82
N ALA A 479 -15.69 31.76 -9.18
CA ALA A 479 -15.92 30.58 -8.36
C ALA A 479 -14.73 29.62 -8.45
N ALA A 480 -14.10 29.49 -9.62
CA ALA A 480 -12.90 28.68 -9.80
C ALA A 480 -11.74 29.13 -8.87
N GLU A 481 -11.49 30.43 -8.74
CA GLU A 481 -10.47 30.96 -7.81
C GLU A 481 -10.75 30.59 -6.36
N LYS A 482 -12.04 30.61 -5.97
CA LYS A 482 -12.49 30.26 -4.62
C LYS A 482 -12.24 28.79 -4.30
N PHE A 483 -12.53 27.89 -5.24
CA PHE A 483 -12.26 26.46 -5.09
C PHE A 483 -10.77 26.14 -5.07
N VAL A 484 -9.96 26.81 -5.91
CA VAL A 484 -8.50 26.69 -5.90
C VAL A 484 -7.93 27.13 -4.54
N ARG A 485 -8.44 28.24 -3.99
CA ARG A 485 -8.03 28.72 -2.66
C ARG A 485 -8.42 27.75 -1.56
N GLY A 486 -9.64 27.23 -1.58
CA GLY A 486 -10.10 26.21 -0.63
C GLY A 486 -9.24 24.95 -0.67
N HIS A 487 -8.96 24.43 -1.87
CA HIS A 487 -8.16 23.23 -2.05
C HIS A 487 -6.69 23.39 -1.61
N ARG A 488 -6.08 24.57 -1.81
CA ARG A 488 -4.69 24.83 -1.40
C ARG A 488 -4.51 25.15 0.09
N GLY A 489 -5.49 25.81 0.70
CA GLY A 489 -5.35 26.40 2.03
C GLY A 489 -6.04 25.64 3.16
N THR A 490 -6.82 24.60 2.85
CA THR A 490 -7.58 23.85 3.84
C THR A 490 -7.14 22.39 3.85
N PRO A 491 -6.62 21.86 4.99
CA PRO A 491 -6.35 20.43 5.17
C PRO A 491 -7.69 19.70 5.35
N ALA A 492 -8.39 19.51 4.23
CA ALA A 492 -9.71 18.92 4.17
C ALA A 492 -9.62 17.39 4.30
N VAL A 493 -10.39 16.83 5.23
CA VAL A 493 -10.58 15.38 5.38
C VAL A 493 -12.04 15.05 5.12
N THR A 494 -12.30 13.89 4.49
CA THR A 494 -13.67 13.44 4.21
C THR A 494 -13.92 12.09 4.86
N ILE A 495 -14.98 12.02 5.66
CA ILE A 495 -15.48 10.77 6.23
C ILE A 495 -16.83 10.41 5.60
N TRP A 496 -17.14 9.12 5.59
CA TRP A 496 -18.28 8.57 4.88
C TRP A 496 -19.06 7.62 5.79
N ALA A 497 -20.37 7.59 5.61
CA ALA A 497 -21.23 6.65 6.29
C ALA A 497 -22.52 6.40 5.50
N ASP A 498 -23.03 5.18 5.58
CA ASP A 498 -24.34 4.81 5.05
C ASP A 498 -25.41 4.96 6.14
N ALA A 499 -26.60 5.38 5.75
CA ALA A 499 -27.76 5.57 6.62
C ALA A 499 -29.00 4.89 6.04
N ASP A 500 -29.78 4.24 6.92
CA ASP A 500 -31.14 3.81 6.60
C ASP A 500 -32.05 5.05 6.58
N ALA A 501 -32.46 5.45 5.39
CA ALA A 501 -33.32 6.58 5.12
C ALA A 501 -34.78 6.18 4.85
N THR A 502 -35.16 4.95 5.20
CA THR A 502 -36.54 4.47 5.05
C THR A 502 -37.52 5.33 5.85
N ALA A 503 -37.16 5.68 7.09
CA ALA A 503 -37.96 6.59 7.94
C ALA A 503 -38.02 8.01 7.36
N LEU A 504 -36.90 8.54 6.87
CA LEU A 504 -36.82 9.84 6.19
C LEU A 504 -37.77 9.94 4.98
N LEU A 505 -37.88 8.88 4.18
CA LEU A 505 -38.80 8.82 3.04
C LEU A 505 -40.27 8.75 3.49
N ALA A 506 -40.57 7.96 4.52
CA ALA A 506 -41.91 7.92 5.10
C ALA A 506 -42.33 9.28 5.67
N ALA A 507 -41.42 9.98 6.37
CA ALA A 507 -41.63 11.31 6.92
C ALA A 507 -41.85 12.36 5.82
N ARG A 508 -41.11 12.28 4.71
CA ARG A 508 -41.32 13.13 3.52
C ARG A 508 -42.75 13.04 3.03
N ASP A 509 -43.25 11.82 2.88
CA ASP A 509 -44.58 11.55 2.33
C ASP A 509 -45.69 11.94 3.31
N ALA A 510 -45.51 11.64 4.60
CA ALA A 510 -46.47 12.01 5.65
C ALA A 510 -46.60 13.53 5.84
N LEU A 511 -45.49 14.27 5.76
CA LEU A 511 -45.44 15.72 5.96
C LEU A 511 -45.72 16.52 4.67
N GLY A 512 -45.83 15.85 3.51
CA GLY A 512 -46.00 16.51 2.22
C GLY A 512 -44.89 17.51 1.89
N THR A 513 -43.65 17.22 2.30
CA THR A 513 -42.49 18.12 2.13
C THR A 513 -41.42 17.49 1.23
N GLY A 514 -40.37 18.26 0.90
CA GLY A 514 -39.22 17.71 0.17
C GLY A 514 -38.20 17.04 1.10
N LEU A 515 -37.30 16.23 0.54
CA LEU A 515 -36.18 15.65 1.30
C LEU A 515 -35.21 16.72 1.81
N LEU A 516 -34.97 17.77 1.03
CA LEU A 516 -34.01 18.83 1.37
C LEU A 516 -34.35 19.53 2.70
N PRO A 517 -35.60 19.95 2.99
CA PRO A 517 -35.98 20.46 4.31
C PRO A 517 -35.73 19.50 5.49
N LEU A 518 -35.97 18.20 5.32
CA LEU A 518 -35.76 17.21 6.37
C LEU A 518 -34.26 16.99 6.64
N LEU A 519 -33.47 16.84 5.57
CA LEU A 519 -32.00 16.75 5.64
C LEU A 519 -31.39 18.03 6.22
N ALA A 520 -31.90 19.21 5.86
CA ALA A 520 -31.48 20.48 6.44
C ALA A 520 -31.79 20.53 7.94
N GLY A 521 -32.96 20.05 8.36
CA GLY A 521 -33.31 19.94 9.78
C GLY A 521 -32.35 19.05 10.57
N ALA A 522 -32.07 17.84 10.08
CA ALA A 522 -31.10 16.92 10.70
C ALA A 522 -29.68 17.53 10.75
N CYS A 523 -29.27 18.21 9.68
CA CYS A 523 -27.99 18.91 9.62
C CYS A 523 -27.90 20.07 10.64
N LEU A 524 -28.95 20.87 10.79
CA LEU A 524 -28.99 21.97 11.76
C LEU A 524 -28.99 21.47 13.20
N ALA A 525 -29.70 20.37 13.48
CA ALA A 525 -29.65 19.70 14.79
C ALA A 525 -28.23 19.20 15.09
N GLY A 526 -27.55 18.60 14.11
CA GLY A 526 -26.14 18.22 14.20
C GLY A 526 -25.23 19.42 14.48
N LEU A 527 -25.44 20.56 13.80
CA LEU A 527 -24.62 21.76 14.00
C LEU A 527 -24.84 22.39 15.39
N ALA A 528 -26.03 22.23 15.97
CA ALA A 528 -26.29 22.65 17.35
C ALA A 528 -25.52 21.78 18.37
N ALA A 529 -25.41 20.47 18.10
CA ALA A 529 -24.64 19.54 18.94
C ALA A 529 -23.11 19.65 18.73
N PHE A 530 -22.68 20.00 17.51
CA PHE A 530 -21.26 20.08 17.12
C PHE A 530 -20.93 21.47 16.53
N PRO A 531 -20.99 22.53 17.34
CA PRO A 531 -20.83 23.92 16.86
C PRO A 531 -19.42 24.23 16.33
N GLN A 532 -18.43 23.37 16.57
CA GLN A 532 -17.09 23.43 15.98
C GLN A 532 -17.16 23.50 14.46
N LEU A 533 -18.07 22.75 13.84
CA LEU A 533 -18.20 22.66 12.37
C LEU A 533 -18.76 23.94 11.73
N ASN A 534 -19.32 24.85 12.53
CA ASN A 534 -19.76 26.18 12.11
C ASN A 534 -18.68 27.24 12.40
N SER A 535 -17.51 27.11 11.79
CA SER A 535 -16.37 28.01 12.02
C SER A 535 -15.76 28.49 10.71
N ARG A 536 -14.79 29.41 10.84
CA ARG A 536 -13.83 29.77 9.79
C ARG A 536 -12.44 29.88 10.40
N VAL A 537 -11.41 29.70 9.59
CA VAL A 537 -10.01 29.92 10.01
C VAL A 537 -9.58 31.32 9.56
N ASP A 538 -9.07 32.11 10.49
CA ASP A 538 -8.37 33.37 10.21
C ASP A 538 -6.87 33.06 10.10
N ASP A 539 -6.41 32.84 8.87
CA ASP A 539 -5.01 32.50 8.60
C ASP A 539 -4.04 33.65 8.91
N ILE A 540 -4.51 34.91 9.00
CA ILE A 540 -3.66 36.06 9.30
C ILE A 540 -3.34 36.11 10.79
N ARG A 541 -4.34 35.80 11.63
CA ARG A 541 -4.21 35.81 13.09
C ARG A 541 -3.91 34.44 13.67
N SER A 542 -3.94 33.39 12.86
CA SER A 542 -3.84 31.99 13.28
C SER A 542 -4.90 31.61 14.32
N GLU A 543 -6.15 32.05 14.09
CA GLU A 543 -7.27 31.85 15.02
C GLU A 543 -8.42 31.09 14.35
N ILE A 544 -9.17 30.31 15.14
CA ILE A 544 -10.44 29.71 14.72
C ILE A 544 -11.57 30.62 15.18
N VAL A 545 -12.36 31.12 14.24
CA VAL A 545 -13.53 31.95 14.53
C VAL A 545 -14.78 31.09 14.46
N ARG A 546 -15.33 30.75 15.62
CA ARG A 546 -16.62 30.06 15.73
C ARG A 546 -17.77 31.05 15.50
N LEU A 547 -18.71 30.68 14.63
CA LEU A 547 -19.77 31.57 14.19
C LEU A 547 -21.05 31.34 15.02
N PRO A 548 -21.70 32.41 15.53
CA PRO A 548 -22.83 32.27 16.45
C PRO A 548 -24.17 31.96 15.77
N GLN A 549 -24.27 32.07 14.45
CA GLN A 549 -25.44 31.69 13.66
C GLN A 549 -25.02 30.76 12.52
N VAL A 550 -25.96 29.92 12.07
CA VAL A 550 -25.78 29.08 10.91
C VAL A 550 -26.45 29.74 9.71
N HIS A 551 -25.67 30.07 8.70
CA HIS A 551 -26.20 30.44 7.39
C HIS A 551 -26.05 29.25 6.45
N LEU A 552 -27.11 28.47 6.31
CA LEU A 552 -27.08 27.20 5.61
C LEU A 552 -27.07 27.42 4.09
N GLY A 553 -25.93 27.13 3.46
CA GLY A 553 -25.84 26.97 2.02
C GLY A 553 -26.45 25.64 1.59
N PHE A 554 -27.10 25.59 0.44
CA PHE A 554 -27.48 24.32 -0.19
C PHE A 554 -27.21 24.35 -1.69
N ALA A 555 -26.87 23.19 -2.26
CA ALA A 555 -26.63 23.08 -3.69
C ALA A 555 -27.94 23.09 -4.49
N ALA A 556 -28.06 24.01 -5.45
CA ALA A 556 -29.17 24.08 -6.39
C ALA A 556 -28.65 24.07 -7.83
N GLN A 557 -28.93 22.99 -8.57
CA GLN A 557 -28.60 22.90 -9.99
C GLN A 557 -29.53 23.81 -10.81
N THR A 558 -28.94 24.62 -11.69
CA THR A 558 -29.63 25.50 -12.65
C THR A 558 -29.13 25.23 -14.07
N ASP A 559 -29.79 25.80 -15.08
CA ASP A 559 -29.40 25.66 -16.49
C ASP A 559 -28.03 26.31 -16.77
N ASP A 560 -27.68 27.36 -16.00
CA ASP A 560 -26.39 28.06 -16.07
C ASP A 560 -25.32 27.45 -15.14
N GLY A 561 -25.60 26.30 -14.53
CA GLY A 561 -24.68 25.57 -13.65
C GLY A 561 -25.12 25.53 -12.18
N LEU A 562 -24.20 25.13 -11.32
CA LEU A 562 -24.46 24.97 -9.88
C LEU A 562 -24.44 26.32 -9.16
N VAL A 563 -25.53 26.64 -8.47
CA VAL A 563 -25.63 27.80 -7.58
C VAL A 563 -25.77 27.30 -6.14
N VAL A 564 -25.22 28.03 -5.17
CA VAL A 564 -25.35 27.71 -3.74
C VAL A 564 -26.15 28.82 -3.04
N PRO A 565 -27.50 28.76 -3.00
CA PRO A 565 -28.29 29.69 -2.21
C PRO A 565 -28.03 29.51 -0.71
N VAL A 566 -28.12 30.61 0.03
CA VAL A 566 -27.88 30.66 1.47
C VAL A 566 -29.16 31.04 2.20
N VAL A 567 -29.66 30.14 3.05
CA VAL A 567 -30.70 30.44 4.03
C VAL A 567 -30.06 31.17 5.21
N ARG A 568 -30.55 32.37 5.52
CA ARG A 568 -30.04 33.18 6.64
C ARG A 568 -30.64 32.71 7.96
N ASP A 569 -29.82 32.76 9.00
CA ASP A 569 -30.16 32.36 10.37
C ASP A 569 -30.97 31.06 10.42
N ALA A 570 -30.52 30.05 9.66
CA ALA A 570 -31.26 28.83 9.41
C ALA A 570 -31.53 28.05 10.70
N ASP A 571 -30.62 28.14 11.67
CA ASP A 571 -30.73 27.57 13.02
C ASP A 571 -31.86 28.19 13.86
N ARG A 572 -32.40 29.33 13.45
CA ARG A 572 -33.48 30.06 14.17
C ARG A 572 -34.85 29.89 13.52
N LEU A 573 -34.92 29.31 12.33
CA LEU A 573 -36.16 29.15 11.61
C LEU A 573 -36.93 27.92 12.13
N PRO A 574 -38.23 28.05 12.44
CA PRO A 574 -39.09 26.90 12.62
C PRO A 574 -39.06 25.98 11.38
N PRO A 575 -39.24 24.65 11.52
CA PRO A 575 -39.14 23.71 10.40
C PRO A 575 -40.03 24.06 9.19
N ALA A 576 -41.24 24.58 9.43
CA ALA A 576 -42.15 25.01 8.37
C ALA A 576 -41.60 26.21 7.57
N ASP A 577 -41.00 27.17 8.27
CA ASP A 577 -40.42 28.38 7.69
C ASP A 577 -39.12 28.06 6.95
N LEU A 578 -38.28 27.17 7.49
CA LEU A 578 -37.11 26.64 6.81
C LEU A 578 -37.50 25.96 5.49
N ALA A 579 -38.53 25.12 5.51
CA ALA A 579 -39.03 24.45 4.31
C ALA A 579 -39.58 25.44 3.27
N ALA A 580 -40.31 26.46 3.71
CA ALA A 580 -40.82 27.51 2.83
C ALA A 580 -39.68 28.32 2.20
N GLU A 581 -38.65 28.66 2.98
CA GLU A 581 -37.52 29.45 2.52
C GLU A 581 -36.62 28.68 1.55
N LEU A 582 -36.33 27.40 1.83
CA LEU A 582 -35.60 26.51 0.90
C LEU A 582 -36.33 26.40 -0.45
N ARG A 583 -37.66 26.25 -0.45
CA ARG A 583 -38.47 26.23 -1.68
C ARG A 583 -38.40 27.57 -2.43
N ARG A 584 -38.54 28.68 -1.71
CA ARG A 584 -38.48 30.04 -2.29
C ARG A 584 -37.12 30.29 -2.97
N LEU A 585 -36.02 29.99 -2.28
CA LEU A 585 -34.67 30.18 -2.80
C LEU A 585 -34.33 29.22 -3.95
N THR A 586 -34.83 27.97 -3.91
CA THR A 586 -34.71 27.04 -5.05
C THR A 586 -35.40 27.60 -6.30
N GLY A 587 -36.61 28.16 -6.14
CA GLY A 587 -37.35 28.77 -7.24
C GLY A 587 -36.65 29.99 -7.82
N LEU A 588 -36.08 30.85 -6.97
CA LEU A 588 -35.32 32.02 -7.40
C LEU A 588 -34.00 31.65 -8.09
N ALA A 589 -33.29 30.63 -7.59
CA ALA A 589 -32.05 30.14 -8.20
C ALA A 589 -32.30 29.62 -9.62
N ARG A 590 -33.36 28.80 -9.82
CA ARG A 590 -33.72 28.27 -11.14
C ARG A 590 -34.09 29.34 -12.16
N ARG A 591 -34.62 30.50 -11.72
CA ARG A 591 -34.94 31.63 -12.60
C ARG A 591 -33.79 32.63 -12.76
N GLY A 592 -32.63 32.39 -12.12
CA GLY A 592 -31.51 33.34 -12.11
C GLY A 592 -31.74 34.62 -11.28
N GLU A 593 -32.83 34.67 -10.51
CA GLU A 593 -33.31 35.85 -9.76
C GLU A 593 -32.80 35.89 -8.31
N LEU A 594 -31.85 35.04 -7.94
CA LEU A 594 -31.39 34.92 -6.56
C LEU A 594 -30.77 36.25 -6.07
N PRO A 595 -31.26 36.89 -5.00
CA PRO A 595 -30.69 38.15 -4.52
C PRO A 595 -29.26 37.97 -4.02
N ALA A 596 -28.42 39.00 -4.15
CA ALA A 596 -27.00 38.96 -3.73
C ALA A 596 -26.83 38.54 -2.27
N ALA A 597 -27.75 38.97 -1.39
CA ALA A 597 -27.75 38.61 0.03
C ALA A 597 -27.89 37.10 0.30
N HIS A 598 -28.38 36.31 -0.66
CA HIS A 598 -28.53 34.87 -0.58
C HIS A 598 -27.50 34.11 -1.45
N ARG A 599 -26.54 34.80 -2.08
CA ARG A 599 -25.47 34.17 -2.89
C ARG A 599 -24.16 33.95 -2.12
N THR A 600 -23.99 34.62 -0.98
CA THR A 600 -22.71 34.67 -0.26
C THR A 600 -22.89 34.55 1.24
N GLY A 601 -21.80 34.33 1.98
CA GLY A 601 -21.81 34.33 3.44
C GLY A 601 -22.52 33.15 4.08
N GLY A 602 -22.60 32.01 3.40
CA GLY A 602 -22.96 30.74 4.03
C GLY A 602 -21.84 30.26 4.95
N THR A 603 -22.18 29.63 6.06
CA THR A 603 -21.23 29.17 7.09
C THR A 603 -21.04 27.65 7.08
N PHE A 604 -22.03 26.92 6.56
CA PHE A 604 -22.00 25.48 6.32
C PHE A 604 -22.79 25.20 5.05
N THR A 605 -22.43 24.16 4.28
CA THR A 605 -23.15 23.78 3.06
C THR A 605 -23.70 22.36 3.14
N LEU A 606 -24.95 22.19 2.72
CA LEU A 606 -25.59 20.90 2.44
C LEU A 606 -25.62 20.67 0.93
N ASN A 607 -24.75 19.80 0.44
CA ASN A 607 -24.66 19.45 -0.97
C ASN A 607 -25.41 18.14 -1.24
N ASN A 608 -26.23 18.09 -2.29
CA ASN A 608 -27.00 16.91 -2.65
C ASN A 608 -26.61 16.45 -4.05
N TYR A 609 -25.83 15.38 -4.13
CA TYR A 609 -25.41 14.73 -5.38
C TYR A 609 -26.45 13.71 -5.87
N GLY A 610 -27.34 13.26 -4.99
CA GLY A 610 -28.33 12.25 -5.31
C GLY A 610 -29.26 12.64 -6.44
N VAL A 611 -29.58 13.94 -6.58
CA VAL A 611 -30.38 14.44 -7.71
C VAL A 611 -29.69 14.30 -9.07
N LEU A 612 -28.38 14.04 -9.08
CA LEU A 612 -27.56 13.77 -10.28
C LEU A 612 -27.31 12.26 -10.49
N GLY A 613 -27.91 11.40 -9.67
CA GLY A 613 -27.73 9.95 -9.76
C GLY A 613 -26.39 9.43 -9.21
N VAL A 614 -25.70 10.23 -8.40
CA VAL A 614 -24.38 9.90 -7.84
C VAL A 614 -24.53 9.34 -6.41
N ASP A 615 -23.84 8.24 -6.11
CA ASP A 615 -23.86 7.59 -4.78
C ASP A 615 -23.25 8.47 -3.69
N GLY A 616 -22.30 9.33 -4.02
CA GLY A 616 -21.74 10.37 -3.17
C GLY A 616 -20.45 10.92 -3.79
N ALA A 617 -19.91 12.01 -3.27
CA ALA A 617 -18.65 12.58 -3.74
C ALA A 617 -17.97 13.32 -2.59
N THR A 618 -16.65 13.46 -2.60
CA THR A 618 -15.90 14.31 -1.66
C THR A 618 -16.18 15.79 -1.94
N PRO A 619 -16.94 16.50 -1.08
CA PRO A 619 -17.20 17.92 -1.30
C PRO A 619 -15.93 18.80 -1.22
N ILE A 620 -15.74 19.71 -2.18
CA ILE A 620 -14.70 20.74 -2.09
C ILE A 620 -15.20 21.89 -1.21
N LEU A 621 -14.59 22.09 -0.03
CA LEU A 621 -15.02 23.11 0.92
C LEU A 621 -15.11 24.51 0.29
N ASN A 622 -16.25 25.15 0.52
CA ASN A 622 -16.56 26.47 0.00
C ASN A 622 -15.92 27.55 0.90
N HIS A 623 -14.65 27.89 0.66
CA HIS A 623 -13.90 28.83 1.50
C HIS A 623 -14.69 30.13 1.79
N PRO A 624 -14.80 30.61 3.04
CA PRO A 624 -14.04 30.22 4.24
C PRO A 624 -14.76 29.19 5.14
N GLN A 625 -15.73 28.43 4.63
CA GLN A 625 -16.40 27.39 5.40
C GLN A 625 -15.44 26.27 5.78
N THR A 626 -15.59 25.74 6.98
CA THR A 626 -14.74 24.67 7.52
C THR A 626 -15.37 23.30 7.43
N ALA A 627 -16.64 23.19 7.03
CA ALA A 627 -17.31 21.90 6.88
C ALA A 627 -18.46 21.96 5.87
N MET A 628 -18.75 20.80 5.26
CA MET A 628 -19.85 20.61 4.31
C MET A 628 -20.31 19.15 4.34
N LEU A 629 -21.63 18.96 4.39
CA LEU A 629 -22.27 17.65 4.30
C LEU A 629 -22.71 17.40 2.85
N GLY A 630 -22.31 16.27 2.30
CA GLY A 630 -22.74 15.72 1.02
C GLY A 630 -23.76 14.59 1.23
N VAL A 631 -24.78 14.56 0.38
CA VAL A 631 -25.84 13.55 0.39
C VAL A 631 -25.89 12.87 -0.98
N GLY A 632 -25.77 11.55 -0.98
CA GLY A 632 -25.86 10.68 -2.15
C GLY A 632 -27.28 10.42 -2.62
N ARG A 633 -27.41 9.59 -3.67
CA ARG A 633 -28.72 9.06 -4.08
C ARG A 633 -29.25 8.05 -3.07
N LEU A 634 -30.57 7.96 -3.00
CA LEU A 634 -31.28 6.90 -2.30
C LEU A 634 -31.34 5.67 -3.20
N VAL A 635 -30.97 4.52 -2.65
CA VAL A 635 -30.97 3.23 -3.35
C VAL A 635 -31.45 2.13 -2.42
N GLU A 636 -32.29 1.24 -2.94
CA GLU A 636 -32.67 0.02 -2.24
C GLU A 636 -31.44 -0.90 -2.07
N ARG A 637 -31.12 -1.26 -0.82
CA ARG A 637 -30.02 -2.19 -0.49
C ARG A 637 -30.46 -3.18 0.60
N PRO A 638 -29.90 -4.40 0.62
CA PRO A 638 -30.02 -5.29 1.78
C PRO A 638 -29.36 -4.66 3.02
N TRP A 639 -30.07 -4.62 4.14
CA TRP A 639 -29.64 -3.98 5.39
C TRP A 639 -30.01 -4.84 6.60
N ALA A 640 -29.14 -4.86 7.62
CA ALA A 640 -29.38 -5.61 8.84
C ALA A 640 -30.29 -4.81 9.80
N VAL A 641 -31.44 -5.38 10.16
CA VAL A 641 -32.41 -4.82 11.11
C VAL A 641 -32.81 -5.92 12.09
N ASP A 642 -32.57 -5.70 13.39
CA ASP A 642 -32.95 -6.63 14.47
C ASP A 642 -32.56 -8.10 14.22
N GLY A 643 -31.34 -8.32 13.70
CA GLY A 643 -30.80 -9.66 13.41
C GLY A 643 -31.34 -10.31 12.13
N ARG A 644 -32.05 -9.56 11.27
CA ARG A 644 -32.55 -10.02 9.96
C ARG A 644 -32.05 -9.12 8.84
N VAL A 645 -32.00 -9.63 7.62
CA VAL A 645 -31.69 -8.83 6.42
C VAL A 645 -33.00 -8.40 5.77
N GLU A 646 -33.22 -7.09 5.67
CA GLU A 646 -34.39 -6.48 5.02
C GLU A 646 -33.93 -5.54 3.89
N VAL A 647 -34.77 -5.31 2.90
CA VAL A 647 -34.51 -4.26 1.90
C VAL A 647 -34.86 -2.92 2.52
N ARG A 648 -33.91 -1.98 2.50
CA ARG A 648 -34.04 -0.63 3.03
C ARG A 648 -33.62 0.41 2.00
N GLU A 649 -34.17 1.60 2.14
CA GLU A 649 -33.76 2.77 1.37
C GLU A 649 -32.50 3.35 2.00
N VAL A 650 -31.35 3.15 1.37
CA VAL A 650 -30.06 3.54 1.91
C VAL A 650 -29.57 4.80 1.21
N VAL A 651 -29.10 5.76 2.01
CA VAL A 651 -28.40 6.95 1.52
C VAL A 651 -26.97 6.95 2.05
N ASN A 652 -26.03 7.32 1.19
CA ASN A 652 -24.65 7.54 1.58
C ASN A 652 -24.43 9.03 1.90
N LEU A 653 -23.77 9.29 3.02
CA LEU A 653 -23.46 10.63 3.51
C LEU A 653 -21.94 10.80 3.56
N SER A 654 -21.48 11.96 3.12
CA SER A 654 -20.06 12.34 3.14
C SER A 654 -19.89 13.65 3.88
N LEU A 655 -19.05 13.72 4.90
CA LEU A 655 -18.72 14.98 5.57
C LEU A 655 -17.27 15.35 5.24
N THR A 656 -17.07 16.47 4.54
CA THR A 656 -15.73 17.09 4.45
C THR A 656 -15.61 18.18 5.49
N PHE A 657 -14.47 18.23 6.19
CA PHE A 657 -14.17 19.21 7.21
C PHE A 657 -12.68 19.61 7.22
N ASP A 658 -12.38 20.81 7.70
CA ASP A 658 -11.03 21.33 7.93
C ASP A 658 -10.48 20.71 9.22
N HIS A 659 -9.43 19.91 9.11
CA HIS A 659 -8.83 19.20 10.24
C HIS A 659 -8.15 20.14 11.26
N ARG A 660 -7.97 21.44 10.93
CA ARG A 660 -7.54 22.45 11.91
C ARG A 660 -8.65 22.82 12.89
N VAL A 661 -9.91 22.62 12.51
CA VAL A 661 -11.09 23.06 13.27
C VAL A 661 -11.79 21.91 14.00
N CYS A 662 -11.71 20.72 13.43
CA CYS A 662 -12.44 19.55 13.90
C CYS A 662 -11.55 18.31 13.78
N ASP A 663 -11.48 17.49 14.82
CA ASP A 663 -10.86 16.17 14.78
C ASP A 663 -11.82 15.11 14.21
N GLY A 664 -11.31 13.92 13.96
CA GLY A 664 -12.10 12.79 13.45
C GLY A 664 -13.23 12.35 14.39
N GLY A 665 -13.08 12.50 15.70
CA GLY A 665 -14.10 12.12 16.69
C GLY A 665 -15.32 13.04 16.66
N THR A 666 -15.07 14.35 16.62
CA THR A 666 -16.10 15.40 16.50
C THR A 666 -16.81 15.30 15.15
N ALA A 667 -16.06 15.06 14.07
CA ALA A 667 -16.61 14.87 12.74
C ALA A 667 -17.49 13.61 12.65
N ALA A 668 -17.02 12.48 13.18
CA ALA A 668 -17.77 11.23 13.23
C ALA A 668 -19.02 11.37 14.12
N GLY A 669 -18.91 12.08 15.25
CA GLY A 669 -20.04 12.39 16.13
C GLY A 669 -21.13 13.19 15.42
N PHE A 670 -20.76 14.26 14.69
CA PHE A 670 -21.71 15.01 13.88
C PHE A 670 -22.38 14.13 12.83
N LEU A 671 -21.58 13.36 12.07
CA LEU A 671 -22.11 12.52 11.00
C LEU A 671 -23.07 11.47 11.56
N ARG A 672 -22.72 10.83 12.68
CA ARG A 672 -23.60 9.88 13.39
C ARG A 672 -24.87 10.55 13.88
N HIS A 673 -24.80 11.76 14.43
CA HIS A 673 -25.98 12.49 14.88
C HIS A 673 -26.94 12.80 13.72
N VAL A 674 -26.41 13.17 12.55
CA VAL A 674 -27.23 13.37 11.35
C VAL A 674 -27.85 12.05 10.89
N ILE A 675 -27.11 10.93 10.93
CA ILE A 675 -27.64 9.59 10.61
C ILE A 675 -28.76 9.20 11.56
N ASP A 676 -28.59 9.41 12.87
CA ASP A 676 -29.62 9.14 13.87
C ASP A 676 -30.86 9.98 13.59
N GLY A 677 -30.69 11.26 13.26
CA GLY A 677 -31.77 12.15 12.85
C GLY A 677 -32.46 11.71 11.55
N ILE A 678 -31.77 11.05 10.63
CA ILE A 678 -32.36 10.48 9.41
C ILE A 678 -33.11 9.17 9.70
N THR A 679 -32.58 8.37 10.62
CA THR A 679 -33.09 7.02 10.94
C THR A 679 -34.30 7.08 11.89
N ALA A 680 -34.39 8.11 12.73
CA ALA A 680 -35.38 8.22 13.81
C ALA A 680 -36.62 9.10 13.48
N LEU A 681 -36.78 9.52 12.21
CA LEU A 681 -37.82 10.45 11.74
C LEU A 681 -39.25 9.91 11.73
#